data_AF-A0AB34KZD6-F1
#
_entry.id   AF-A0AB34KZD6-F1
#
_cell.length_a   1.000
_cell.length_b   1.000
_cell.length_c   1.000
_cell.angle_alpha   90.00
_cell.angle_beta   90.00
_cell.angle_gamma   90.00
#
_symmetry.space_group_name_H-M   'P 1'
#
loop_
_entity.id
_entity.type
_entity.pdbx_description
1 polymer ?
#
loop_
_entity_poly.entity_id
_entity_poly.type
_entity_poly.pdbx_seq_one_letter_code
_entity_poly.pdbx_strand_id
1 'polypeptide(L)'
;MVHSVKASYHGDGYGDEWDDYDSYPLTPQRSNSSSNYKPAAKPTGLNGNPYDRKDYHSPPEDRASFTMALNTKMRNSNQDAVGMHLLYETAMLDSHSYEVLTLEEVEELKKEHTRLQSRIEGAQRKLKLESKVKDAATNLQRLYSGDSTRADSPQNPDSPKRARRSLLSGRQRSSSNASNEGKTLSQTESELVTSTRKVDELNETIKSLLDRRQTVESKLLRHTAAVLAEQQSKNAEETPSRSRAVDEDDASTYSPDEFDGIRDILLSRPAHASAKLQKHGKLNEDHEQQLHSMQTRLEHLNDQLRNVIDEASRTRGVSPVPEPHYSPVVGDDTAAKLSSHFDRFENNLRALQQEQEEAKKHYAQVQESSYHASNSVEEQLEGLNTQLYNTLLLSPAAQSITDLQEPPKASGHGYQPQLAYLEESFLNIEQLLRRHTDELQAAGENGESEEKTLAQTKKLDEYEATIGGLWEIMQAEQSLLRTPPLDEGRFSGAEQMPRSPLSDSFSLPAFSSRVQHLFNRASAANEQHDILRRQIQQQRELNGKSDAEKDRQLEELTTKHEQLVASGEQMQDELAKSMAHHQQAETEINQLKAELLNVENEFTELRRTAELKHQEREEMARQLQAQQENTGHLQQEIQELEAQAANIESNSAAHAELTAQLTAANAAREQAEQKHSAAMKEMEQVESEVVRLSTELTMAKAELDGAYGSRAERAKEAQGSEIQVLSQRNAEITSELAALRAGGDNRAKALEEELQAMTADFQELTREALQQEHERGQLDALIDGLRDRCEALEGQLSDERVRWIGTRSPSTPMAGENGAVPLVKEPTSMQVMRQEFKKMMRETRAEGVRLLRVEQDERRKLEAEVRRLKNASNGNGAASPSLSRPDGDRLSINGHGHGRAVSYSTGNSSTRG
;
A
#
# COMPACT_ATOMS: atom_id res chain seq x y z
N MET A 1 -37.32 2.81 72.03
CA MET A 1 -38.08 4.04 72.34
C MET A 1 -37.10 5.21 72.31
N VAL A 2 -37.41 6.28 71.57
CA VAL A 2 -36.92 7.68 71.75
C VAL A 2 -35.40 7.90 71.50
N HIS A 3 -35.00 8.51 70.38
CA HIS A 3 -34.76 9.95 70.17
C HIS A 3 -33.70 10.62 71.10
N SER A 4 -32.66 11.16 70.44
CA SER A 4 -32.30 12.60 70.50
C SER A 4 -31.25 13.12 71.52
N VAL A 5 -30.18 13.71 70.95
CA VAL A 5 -29.68 15.12 71.18
C VAL A 5 -28.40 15.41 71.98
N LYS A 6 -27.49 16.14 71.28
CA LYS A 6 -26.52 17.23 71.62
C LYS A 6 -25.43 16.95 72.68
N ALA A 7 -24.26 17.60 72.71
CA ALA A 7 -23.83 18.98 72.37
C ALA A 7 -22.27 19.02 72.17
N SER A 8 -21.70 19.82 71.24
CA SER A 8 -21.14 21.21 71.37
C SER A 8 -19.74 21.27 72.04
N TYR A 9 -18.68 21.91 71.48
CA TYR A 9 -18.37 23.37 71.42
C TYR A 9 -17.12 23.61 70.49
N HIS A 10 -17.12 24.59 69.55
CA HIS A 10 -16.42 25.93 69.52
C HIS A 10 -14.87 25.92 69.56
N GLY A 11 -14.09 26.75 68.84
CA GLY A 11 -14.33 27.91 67.97
C GLY A 11 -13.01 28.65 67.60
N ASP A 12 -13.07 29.51 66.57
CA ASP A 12 -12.20 30.68 66.18
C ASP A 12 -10.68 30.47 65.89
N GLY A 13 -9.97 31.12 64.96
CA GLY A 13 -10.19 32.22 63.99
C GLY A 13 -8.84 32.91 63.62
N TYR A 14 -8.73 33.53 62.41
CA TYR A 14 -7.67 34.46 61.88
C TYR A 14 -6.26 33.88 61.58
N GLY A 15 -5.43 34.28 60.60
CA GLY A 15 -5.36 35.34 59.57
C GLY A 15 -3.90 35.48 59.02
N ASP A 16 -3.72 36.04 57.81
CA ASP A 16 -2.52 36.61 57.09
C ASP A 16 -1.28 35.73 56.77
N GLU A 17 -0.61 35.69 55.59
CA GLU A 17 -0.14 36.62 54.51
C GLU A 17 1.29 37.23 54.69
N TRP A 18 2.16 36.96 53.68
CA TRP A 18 3.38 37.64 53.16
C TRP A 18 4.83 37.48 53.70
N ASP A 19 5.74 37.43 52.68
CA ASP A 19 7.16 37.88 52.54
C ASP A 19 8.32 37.15 53.25
N ASP A 20 9.60 37.15 52.83
CA ASP A 20 10.44 37.31 51.62
C ASP A 20 11.91 37.22 52.14
N TYR A 21 12.92 37.09 51.26
CA TYR A 21 14.38 37.41 51.39
C TYR A 21 15.43 36.34 50.97
N ASP A 22 15.93 36.52 49.74
CA ASP A 22 17.33 36.73 49.27
C ASP A 22 18.52 35.79 49.61
N SER A 23 19.25 35.34 48.56
CA SER A 23 20.55 35.93 48.08
C SER A 23 21.55 34.92 47.40
N TYR A 24 21.73 35.07 46.07
CA TYR A 24 22.88 34.90 45.11
C TYR A 24 24.28 34.27 45.48
N PRO A 25 25.26 34.05 44.54
CA PRO A 25 25.27 33.69 43.09
C PRO A 25 26.44 32.72 42.63
N LEU A 26 26.56 32.49 41.29
CA LEU A 26 27.77 32.22 40.43
C LEU A 26 28.05 30.81 39.82
N THR A 27 28.19 30.85 38.49
CA THR A 27 28.75 29.90 37.46
C THR A 27 30.29 29.71 37.57
N PRO A 28 31.05 29.10 36.62
CA PRO A 28 30.86 28.00 35.62
C PRO A 28 32.01 26.94 35.70
N GLN A 29 32.04 25.88 34.87
CA GLN A 29 33.24 25.42 34.11
C GLN A 29 33.02 24.11 33.34
N ARG A 30 33.77 24.01 32.25
CA ARG A 30 33.79 23.05 31.16
C ARG A 30 35.08 22.24 31.28
N SER A 31 35.06 20.91 31.12
CA SER A 31 36.28 20.16 30.79
C SER A 31 35.99 18.85 30.07
N ASN A 32 36.66 18.70 28.93
CA ASN A 32 36.88 17.46 28.18
C ASN A 32 37.56 16.37 29.03
N SER A 33 37.23 15.10 28.76
CA SER A 33 38.21 14.02 28.83
C SER A 33 37.86 12.88 27.88
N SER A 34 38.75 12.70 26.91
CA SER A 34 38.93 11.53 26.05
C SER A 34 39.36 10.30 26.85
N SER A 35 38.96 9.09 26.43
CA SER A 35 39.71 7.86 26.74
C SER A 35 39.94 7.01 25.50
N ASN A 36 41.23 6.84 25.21
CA ASN A 36 41.88 5.93 24.27
C ASN A 36 41.48 4.45 24.47
N TYR A 37 41.42 3.70 23.36
CA TYR A 37 41.88 2.31 23.33
C TYR A 37 42.62 2.02 22.02
N LYS A 38 43.79 1.37 22.13
CA LYS A 38 44.67 0.90 21.04
C LYS A 38 45.41 -0.39 21.53
N PRO A 39 46.09 -1.19 20.67
CA PRO A 39 45.63 -2.52 20.22
C PRO A 39 46.67 -3.66 20.42
N ALA A 40 46.33 -4.90 19.99
CA ALA A 40 47.16 -6.06 19.53
C ALA A 40 46.54 -7.41 20.02
N ALA A 41 46.60 -8.61 19.41
CA ALA A 41 47.39 -9.22 18.33
C ALA A 41 46.68 -10.47 17.74
N LYS A 42 47.09 -10.94 16.55
CA LYS A 42 46.86 -12.29 15.92
C LYS A 42 48.03 -13.26 16.31
N PRO A 43 48.22 -14.54 15.84
CA PRO A 43 47.57 -15.31 14.74
C PRO A 43 47.44 -16.87 14.88
N THR A 44 46.74 -17.51 13.92
CA THR A 44 47.02 -18.78 13.16
C THR A 44 45.70 -19.17 12.44
N GLY A 45 45.54 -19.47 11.14
CA GLY A 45 46.26 -20.17 10.06
C GLY A 45 45.18 -21.09 9.43
N LEU A 46 44.70 -20.96 8.18
CA LEU A 46 45.27 -21.48 6.93
C LEU A 46 44.27 -21.27 5.75
N ASN A 47 44.81 -20.94 4.57
CA ASN A 47 44.34 -21.20 3.19
C ASN A 47 42.87 -21.00 2.75
N GLY A 48 42.66 -20.04 1.86
CA GLY A 48 41.52 -19.99 0.92
C GLY A 48 41.58 -18.76 0.00
N ASN A 49 41.65 -18.99 -1.32
CA ASN A 49 41.74 -17.99 -2.40
C ASN A 49 40.70 -16.84 -2.32
N PRO A 50 41.06 -15.58 -2.67
CA PRO A 50 40.14 -14.45 -2.70
C PRO A 50 39.75 -14.09 -4.15
N TYR A 51 38.83 -14.83 -4.76
CA TYR A 51 38.09 -14.37 -5.95
C TYR A 51 36.76 -15.12 -6.02
N ASP A 52 35.75 -14.68 -5.27
CA ASP A 52 34.35 -14.64 -5.71
C ASP A 52 33.45 -14.18 -4.55
N ARG A 53 32.98 -12.93 -4.60
CA ARG A 53 31.67 -12.54 -4.07
C ARG A 53 31.32 -11.13 -4.55
N LYS A 54 30.93 -11.02 -5.82
CA LYS A 54 30.03 -9.95 -6.22
C LYS A 54 28.62 -10.47 -5.94
N ASP A 55 28.07 -10.07 -4.80
CA ASP A 55 26.66 -10.31 -4.49
C ASP A 55 25.84 -9.51 -5.51
N TYR A 56 25.22 -10.22 -6.47
CA TYR A 56 24.17 -9.67 -7.30
C TYR A 56 22.96 -9.40 -6.40
N HIS A 57 22.58 -8.13 -6.26
CA HIS A 57 21.24 -7.77 -5.81
C HIS A 57 20.25 -8.16 -6.91
N SER A 58 19.63 -9.33 -6.77
CA SER A 58 18.34 -9.61 -7.40
C SER A 58 17.24 -8.90 -6.58
N PRO A 59 16.36 -8.10 -7.20
CA PRO A 59 15.18 -7.58 -6.52
C PRO A 59 14.29 -8.74 -6.02
N PRO A 60 13.78 -8.69 -4.78
CA PRO A 60 12.85 -9.70 -4.31
C PRO A 60 11.50 -9.49 -5.02
N GLU A 61 11.14 -10.41 -5.90
CA GLU A 61 9.76 -10.55 -6.37
C GLU A 61 8.90 -11.03 -5.20
N ASP A 62 7.83 -10.27 -4.92
CA ASP A 62 6.80 -10.58 -3.94
C ASP A 62 6.12 -11.92 -4.25
N ARG A 63 6.54 -12.96 -3.52
CA ARG A 63 5.67 -14.11 -3.27
C ARG A 63 4.94 -13.86 -1.97
N ALA A 64 3.67 -13.51 -2.09
CA ALA A 64 2.71 -13.53 -0.99
C ALA A 64 2.57 -14.98 -0.46
N SER A 65 3.46 -15.39 0.42
CA SER A 65 3.25 -16.48 1.36
C SER A 65 2.86 -15.85 2.69
N PHE A 66 1.62 -16.08 3.10
CA PHE A 66 1.11 -15.78 4.44
C PHE A 66 2.07 -16.38 5.49
N THR A 67 2.97 -15.56 6.02
CA THR A 67 3.66 -15.86 7.27
C THR A 67 3.03 -14.99 8.34
N MET A 68 2.13 -15.59 9.13
CA MET A 68 1.75 -15.03 10.42
C MET A 68 3.03 -14.70 11.18
N ALA A 69 3.23 -13.41 11.47
CA ALA A 69 4.34 -12.96 12.29
C ALA A 69 4.07 -13.39 13.74
N LEU A 70 4.43 -14.64 14.08
CA LEU A 70 4.54 -15.03 15.49
C LEU A 70 5.69 -14.24 16.09
N ASN A 71 5.32 -13.23 16.87
CA ASN A 71 6.20 -12.33 17.60
C ASN A 71 6.97 -13.12 18.67
N THR A 72 8.03 -13.80 18.26
CA THR A 72 8.91 -14.60 19.14
C THR A 72 10.13 -13.80 19.57
N LYS A 73 9.92 -12.55 20.03
CA LYS A 73 10.92 -11.88 20.85
C LYS A 73 10.79 -12.43 22.28
N MET A 74 11.37 -13.62 22.50
CA MET A 74 11.58 -14.22 23.82
C MET A 74 12.43 -13.27 24.68
N ARG A 75 11.77 -12.35 25.38
CA ARG A 75 12.37 -11.52 26.42
C ARG A 75 12.20 -12.27 27.74
N ASN A 76 13.21 -13.06 28.10
CA ASN A 76 13.39 -13.71 29.41
C ASN A 76 12.11 -14.29 30.06
N SER A 77 11.62 -15.40 29.49
CA SER A 77 10.44 -16.15 29.92
C SER A 77 10.59 -16.95 31.23
N ASN A 78 11.55 -16.62 32.09
CA ASN A 78 11.70 -17.28 33.39
C ASN A 78 10.97 -16.53 34.53
N GLN A 79 10.28 -15.42 34.25
CA GLN A 79 9.68 -14.57 35.30
C GLN A 79 8.17 -14.37 35.18
N ASP A 80 7.56 -14.70 34.05
CA ASP A 80 6.11 -14.58 33.90
C ASP A 80 5.48 -15.98 33.89
N ALA A 81 5.25 -16.52 35.10
CA ALA A 81 4.60 -17.81 35.28
C ALA A 81 3.17 -17.80 34.71
N VAL A 82 2.51 -16.64 34.72
CA VAL A 82 1.15 -16.45 34.18
C VAL A 82 1.18 -16.42 32.66
N GLY A 83 2.09 -15.64 32.06
CA GLY A 83 2.27 -15.60 30.61
C GLY A 83 2.71 -16.94 30.02
N MET A 84 3.58 -17.68 30.71
CA MET A 84 3.95 -19.05 30.30
C MET A 84 2.79 -20.03 30.43
N HIS A 85 1.99 -19.92 31.49
CA HIS A 85 0.79 -20.76 31.66
C HIS A 85 -0.27 -20.45 30.61
N LEU A 86 -0.53 -19.17 30.32
CA LEU A 86 -1.46 -18.74 29.27
C LEU A 86 -1.00 -19.21 27.89
N LEU A 87 0.29 -19.08 27.57
CA LEU A 87 0.85 -19.58 26.30
C LEU A 87 0.74 -21.10 26.20
N TYR A 88 0.97 -21.80 27.31
CA TYR A 88 0.82 -23.25 27.38
C TYR A 88 -0.63 -23.69 27.22
N GLU A 89 -1.58 -23.04 27.89
CA GLU A 89 -3.01 -23.31 27.78
C GLU A 89 -3.54 -22.99 26.39
N THR A 90 -3.10 -21.86 25.80
CA THR A 90 -3.42 -21.50 24.41
C THR A 90 -2.87 -22.53 23.44
N ALA A 91 -1.62 -22.97 23.61
CA ALA A 91 -1.02 -24.00 22.77
C ALA A 91 -1.73 -25.36 22.93
N MET A 92 -2.19 -25.70 24.14
CA MET A 92 -3.00 -26.89 24.40
C MET A 92 -4.35 -26.78 23.68
N LEU A 93 -5.07 -25.66 23.80
CA LEU A 93 -6.33 -25.42 23.10
C LEU A 93 -6.17 -25.50 21.57
N ASP A 94 -5.14 -24.87 21.02
CA ASP A 94 -4.85 -24.91 19.58
C ASP A 94 -4.55 -26.33 19.10
N SER A 95 -3.79 -27.10 19.90
CA SER A 95 -3.38 -28.47 19.56
C SER A 95 -4.49 -29.52 19.69
N HIS A 96 -5.58 -29.25 20.42
CA HIS A 96 -6.76 -30.13 20.50
C HIS A 96 -7.49 -30.26 19.15
N SER A 97 -7.36 -29.27 18.27
CA SER A 97 -8.00 -29.30 16.94
C SER A 97 -7.26 -30.17 15.91
N TYR A 98 -6.07 -30.69 16.26
CA TYR A 98 -5.24 -31.46 15.35
C TYR A 98 -5.56 -32.97 15.40
N GLU A 99 -5.69 -33.57 14.23
CA GLU A 99 -5.99 -35.00 14.07
C GLU A 99 -4.77 -35.88 14.42
N VAL A 100 -4.99 -36.90 15.25
CA VAL A 100 -4.03 -37.97 15.51
C VAL A 100 -4.13 -39.01 14.40
N LEU A 101 -3.26 -38.86 13.39
CA LEU A 101 -3.04 -39.85 12.33
C LEU A 101 -2.62 -41.23 12.87
N THR A 102 -2.97 -42.28 12.12
CA THR A 102 -2.57 -43.65 12.45
C THR A 102 -1.08 -43.90 12.21
N LEU A 103 -0.52 -44.92 12.85
CA LEU A 103 0.91 -45.24 12.74
C LEU A 103 1.33 -45.59 11.30
N GLU A 104 0.43 -46.23 10.53
CA GLU A 104 0.64 -46.55 9.12
C GLU A 104 0.69 -45.28 8.25
N GLU A 105 -0.24 -44.34 8.44
CA GLU A 105 -0.27 -43.06 7.72
C GLU A 105 0.95 -42.19 8.04
N VAL A 106 1.39 -42.17 9.32
CA VAL A 106 2.60 -41.43 9.72
C VAL A 106 3.85 -42.03 9.07
N GLU A 107 3.96 -43.36 8.99
CA GLU A 107 5.05 -44.01 8.27
C GLU A 107 5.01 -43.71 6.77
N GLU A 108 3.83 -43.70 6.16
CA GLU A 108 3.66 -43.34 4.75
C GLU A 108 4.05 -41.87 4.49
N LEU A 109 3.61 -40.94 5.34
CA LEU A 109 3.99 -39.52 5.27
C LEU A 109 5.48 -39.31 5.47
N LYS A 110 6.14 -40.07 6.36
CA LYS A 110 7.61 -40.03 6.51
C LYS A 110 8.35 -40.57 5.28
N LYS A 111 7.87 -41.68 4.71
CA LYS A 111 8.39 -42.23 3.45
C LYS A 111 8.17 -41.24 2.29
N GLU A 112 7.02 -40.58 2.25
CA GLU A 112 6.74 -39.52 1.28
C GLU A 112 7.66 -38.30 1.47
N HIS A 113 7.88 -37.85 2.71
CA HIS A 113 8.77 -36.73 3.02
C HIS A 113 10.21 -36.98 2.54
N THR A 114 10.77 -38.16 2.84
CA THR A 114 12.12 -38.54 2.35
C THR A 114 12.19 -38.68 0.83
N ARG A 115 11.13 -39.21 0.20
CA ARG A 115 11.01 -39.28 -1.26
C ARG A 115 10.92 -37.89 -1.90
N LEU A 116 10.17 -36.96 -1.31
CA LEU A 116 10.07 -35.57 -1.78
C LEU A 116 11.41 -34.85 -1.61
N GLN A 117 12.09 -35.03 -0.48
CA GLN A 117 13.41 -34.44 -0.22
C GLN A 117 14.44 -34.86 -1.29
N SER A 118 14.55 -36.17 -1.55
CA SER A 118 15.46 -36.67 -2.59
C SER A 118 15.11 -36.18 -4.00
N ARG A 119 13.81 -36.02 -4.32
CA ARG A 119 13.36 -35.43 -5.59
C ARG A 119 13.67 -33.94 -5.70
N ILE A 120 13.50 -33.17 -4.62
CA ILE A 120 13.86 -31.75 -4.56
C ILE A 120 15.36 -31.57 -4.75
N GLU A 121 16.19 -32.34 -4.05
CA GLU A 121 17.65 -32.29 -4.22
C GLU A 121 18.09 -32.72 -5.63
N GLY A 122 17.40 -33.69 -6.24
CA GLY A 122 17.60 -34.06 -7.64
C GLY A 122 17.23 -32.94 -8.61
N ALA A 123 16.08 -32.30 -8.41
CA ALA A 123 15.61 -31.20 -9.24
C ALA A 123 16.49 -29.95 -9.07
N GLN A 124 16.95 -29.63 -7.85
CA GLN A 124 17.89 -28.54 -7.58
C GLN A 124 19.25 -28.78 -8.23
N ARG A 125 19.76 -30.01 -8.22
CA ARG A 125 20.99 -30.36 -8.97
C ARG A 125 20.79 -30.18 -10.46
N LYS A 126 19.64 -30.60 -11.00
CA LYS A 126 19.30 -30.42 -12.41
C LYS A 126 19.15 -28.93 -12.77
N LEU A 127 18.51 -28.13 -11.92
CA LEU A 127 18.40 -26.68 -12.07
C LEU A 127 19.78 -26.01 -12.10
N LYS A 128 20.69 -26.39 -11.18
CA LYS A 128 22.06 -25.86 -11.18
C LYS A 128 22.82 -26.21 -12.46
N LEU A 129 22.58 -27.39 -13.04
CA LEU A 129 23.19 -27.77 -14.32
C LEU A 129 22.56 -26.97 -15.48
N GLU A 130 21.24 -26.90 -15.55
CA GLU A 130 20.54 -26.15 -16.61
C GLU A 130 20.77 -24.64 -16.53
N SER A 131 20.92 -24.06 -15.34
CA SER A 131 21.32 -22.65 -15.16
C SER A 131 22.71 -22.40 -15.72
N LYS A 132 23.66 -23.33 -15.51
CA LYS A 132 24.99 -23.23 -16.13
C LYS A 132 24.93 -23.38 -17.64
N VAL A 133 24.03 -24.22 -18.16
CA VAL A 133 23.78 -24.34 -19.61
C VAL A 133 23.17 -23.06 -20.16
N LYS A 134 22.23 -22.43 -19.46
CA LYS A 134 21.68 -21.11 -19.78
C LYS A 134 22.77 -20.04 -19.78
N ASP A 135 23.62 -20.01 -18.76
CA ASP A 135 24.74 -19.06 -18.66
C ASP A 135 25.76 -19.29 -19.79
N ALA A 136 26.05 -20.54 -20.12
CA ALA A 136 26.89 -20.88 -21.27
C ALA A 136 26.24 -20.46 -22.60
N ALA A 137 24.93 -20.71 -22.78
CA ALA A 137 24.18 -20.33 -23.97
C ALA A 137 24.06 -18.81 -24.13
N THR A 138 23.82 -18.06 -23.04
CA THR A 138 23.84 -16.58 -23.06
C THR A 138 25.24 -16.05 -23.36
N ASN A 139 26.30 -16.70 -22.86
CA ASN A 139 27.67 -16.30 -23.18
C ASN A 139 28.00 -16.60 -24.65
N LEU A 140 27.59 -17.75 -25.20
CA LEU A 140 27.69 -18.05 -26.62
C LEU A 140 26.90 -17.04 -27.45
N GLN A 141 25.66 -16.73 -27.08
CA GLN A 141 24.87 -15.70 -27.74
C GLN A 141 25.58 -14.34 -27.69
N ARG A 142 26.18 -13.95 -26.56
CA ARG A 142 26.97 -12.71 -26.46
C ARG A 142 28.25 -12.74 -27.29
N LEU A 143 28.90 -13.89 -27.44
CA LEU A 143 30.08 -14.03 -28.29
C LEU A 143 29.71 -13.95 -29.78
N TYR A 144 28.58 -14.53 -30.18
CA TYR A 144 28.07 -14.44 -31.55
C TYR A 144 27.35 -13.10 -31.84
N SER A 145 26.87 -12.39 -30.82
CA SER A 145 26.22 -11.07 -30.95
C SER A 145 27.18 -9.90 -30.70
N GLY A 146 28.31 -10.13 -30.03
CA GLY A 146 29.21 -9.11 -29.49
C GLY A 146 30.48 -8.87 -30.29
N ASP A 147 30.62 -9.48 -31.47
CA ASP A 147 31.75 -9.21 -32.37
C ASP A 147 31.49 -8.03 -33.32
N SER A 148 30.42 -7.24 -33.11
CA SER A 148 30.13 -6.07 -33.94
C SER A 148 30.26 -4.72 -33.24
N THR A 149 30.51 -4.63 -31.93
CA THR A 149 30.61 -3.31 -31.26
C THR A 149 31.51 -3.33 -30.00
N ARG A 150 32.81 -3.08 -30.16
CA ARG A 150 33.63 -2.58 -29.05
C ARG A 150 34.81 -1.73 -29.53
N ALA A 151 34.55 -0.45 -29.75
CA ALA A 151 35.55 0.61 -29.78
C ALA A 151 35.47 1.44 -28.49
N ASP A 152 36.66 1.77 -27.98
CA ASP A 152 37.03 2.81 -27.02
C ASP A 152 36.44 2.87 -25.59
N SER A 153 37.33 2.58 -24.63
CA SER A 153 37.35 3.25 -23.33
C SER A 153 38.73 3.90 -23.14
N PRO A 154 38.81 5.13 -22.62
CA PRO A 154 39.98 5.99 -22.79
C PRO A 154 41.18 5.58 -21.92
N GLN A 155 42.34 5.82 -22.51
CA GLN A 155 43.69 5.54 -22.06
C GLN A 155 44.05 6.26 -20.74
N ASN A 156 44.43 5.50 -19.71
CA ASN A 156 45.19 5.99 -18.56
C ASN A 156 46.66 5.57 -18.74
N PRO A 157 47.66 6.48 -18.71
CA PRO A 157 49.04 6.16 -19.07
C PRO A 157 49.90 5.90 -17.82
N ASP A 158 49.62 4.87 -17.03
CA ASP A 158 50.66 4.28 -16.16
C ASP A 158 50.23 2.94 -15.56
N SER A 159 50.70 1.81 -16.12
CA SER A 159 50.97 0.53 -15.43
C SER A 159 51.31 -0.62 -16.41
N PRO A 160 52.18 -1.58 -16.02
CA PRO A 160 52.91 -2.43 -16.96
C PRO A 160 52.14 -3.68 -17.45
N LYS A 161 52.35 -3.99 -18.73
CA LYS A 161 51.72 -5.11 -19.48
C LYS A 161 52.15 -6.48 -18.92
N ARG A 162 51.19 -7.29 -18.45
CA ARG A 162 51.34 -8.75 -18.32
C ARG A 162 50.52 -9.46 -19.40
N ALA A 163 51.20 -10.05 -20.37
CA ALA A 163 50.62 -10.91 -21.38
C ALA A 163 50.19 -12.26 -20.78
N ARG A 164 48.91 -12.62 -20.92
CA ARG A 164 48.44 -14.01 -20.84
C ARG A 164 48.05 -14.47 -22.24
N ARG A 165 48.94 -15.24 -22.86
CA ARG A 165 48.71 -15.93 -24.14
C ARG A 165 47.69 -17.04 -23.91
N SER A 166 46.55 -16.98 -24.61
CA SER A 166 45.65 -18.13 -24.78
C SER A 166 46.16 -19.00 -25.92
N LEU A 167 46.44 -20.27 -25.63
CA LEU A 167 46.95 -21.28 -26.53
C LEU A 167 45.80 -22.07 -27.15
N LEU A 168 44.94 -21.47 -27.98
CA LEU A 168 44.01 -22.25 -28.82
C LEU A 168 43.41 -21.45 -29.99
N SER A 169 44.25 -21.02 -30.93
CA SER A 169 43.74 -20.67 -32.27
C SER A 169 44.84 -20.92 -33.29
N GLY A 170 44.87 -22.15 -33.78
CA GLY A 170 45.80 -22.63 -34.78
C GLY A 170 45.12 -23.68 -35.63
N ARG A 171 44.14 -23.25 -36.43
CA ARG A 171 43.67 -24.04 -37.57
C ARG A 171 43.01 -23.14 -38.61
N GLN A 172 43.65 -23.10 -39.77
CA GLN A 172 43.13 -22.55 -41.02
C GLN A 172 41.64 -22.88 -41.20
N ARG A 173 40.82 -21.88 -41.54
CA ARG A 173 39.60 -22.10 -42.31
C ARG A 173 39.43 -21.01 -43.36
N SER A 174 39.32 -21.50 -44.58
CA SER A 174 39.05 -20.78 -45.81
C SER A 174 37.73 -20.01 -45.76
N SER A 175 37.75 -18.87 -46.45
CA SER A 175 36.62 -18.03 -46.85
C SER A 175 35.58 -18.82 -47.66
N SER A 176 34.49 -19.26 -47.02
CA SER A 176 33.20 -19.57 -47.63
C SER A 176 32.16 -20.02 -46.58
N ASN A 177 31.66 -19.14 -45.69
CA ASN A 177 30.51 -19.54 -44.82
C ASN A 177 29.72 -18.42 -44.09
N ALA A 178 29.58 -17.20 -44.64
CA ALA A 178 28.76 -16.15 -44.02
C ALA A 178 27.27 -16.52 -43.85
N SER A 179 26.72 -17.41 -44.69
CA SER A 179 25.34 -17.92 -44.55
C SER A 179 25.17 -18.94 -43.40
N ASN A 180 26.28 -19.37 -42.78
CA ASN A 180 26.28 -20.32 -41.68
C ASN A 180 26.36 -19.62 -40.32
N GLU A 181 26.91 -18.39 -40.24
CA GLU A 181 26.97 -17.59 -39.01
C GLU A 181 25.58 -17.14 -38.53
N GLY A 182 24.72 -16.68 -39.44
CA GLY A 182 23.32 -16.38 -39.11
C GLY A 182 22.52 -17.61 -38.66
N LYS A 183 22.86 -18.80 -39.18
CA LYS A 183 22.28 -20.08 -38.74
C LYS A 183 22.79 -20.48 -37.36
N THR A 184 24.08 -20.26 -37.06
CA THR A 184 24.63 -20.54 -35.73
C THR A 184 24.12 -19.57 -34.68
N LEU A 185 23.93 -18.29 -35.01
CA LEU A 185 23.31 -17.32 -34.12
C LEU A 185 21.86 -17.72 -33.80
N SER A 186 21.05 -17.97 -34.83
CA SER A 186 19.66 -18.42 -34.66
C SER A 186 19.57 -19.75 -33.89
N GLN A 187 20.50 -20.67 -34.11
CA GLN A 187 20.58 -21.92 -33.37
C GLN A 187 20.93 -21.69 -31.90
N THR A 188 21.92 -20.84 -31.59
CA THR A 188 22.28 -20.52 -30.19
C THR A 188 21.19 -19.74 -29.47
N GLU A 189 20.46 -18.88 -30.17
CA GLU A 189 19.28 -18.18 -29.65
C GLU A 189 18.14 -19.18 -29.36
N SER A 190 17.86 -20.10 -30.28
CA SER A 190 16.90 -21.19 -30.05
C SER A 190 17.32 -22.07 -28.86
N GLU A 191 18.59 -22.43 -28.75
CA GLU A 191 19.13 -23.21 -27.63
C GLU A 191 18.99 -22.46 -26.30
N LEU A 192 19.23 -21.14 -26.27
CA LEU A 192 18.99 -20.30 -25.10
C LEU A 192 17.52 -20.28 -24.69
N VAL A 193 16.60 -20.12 -25.64
CA VAL A 193 15.16 -20.16 -25.37
C VAL A 193 14.76 -21.52 -24.79
N THR A 194 15.28 -22.62 -25.34
CA THR A 194 14.99 -23.96 -24.78
C THR A 194 15.59 -24.15 -23.38
N SER A 195 16.79 -23.64 -23.11
CA SER A 195 17.43 -23.74 -21.80
C SER A 195 16.69 -22.88 -20.76
N THR A 196 16.23 -21.69 -21.16
CA THR A 196 15.42 -20.81 -20.30
C THR A 196 14.10 -21.47 -19.94
N ARG A 197 13.38 -22.03 -20.92
CA ARG A 197 12.14 -22.80 -20.65
C ARG A 197 12.38 -23.98 -19.70
N LYS A 198 13.46 -24.74 -19.89
CA LYS A 198 13.82 -25.85 -18.99
C LYS A 198 14.14 -25.39 -17.57
N VAL A 199 14.78 -24.23 -17.40
CA VAL A 199 15.03 -23.63 -16.09
C VAL A 199 13.72 -23.23 -15.42
N ASP A 200 12.79 -22.64 -16.16
CA ASP A 200 11.48 -22.23 -15.65
C ASP A 200 10.62 -23.45 -15.27
N GLU A 201 10.57 -24.48 -16.13
CA GLU A 201 9.93 -25.78 -15.82
C GLU A 201 10.54 -26.44 -14.57
N LEU A 202 11.86 -26.37 -14.39
CA LEU A 202 12.52 -26.88 -13.19
C LEU A 202 12.18 -26.06 -11.94
N ASN A 203 12.02 -24.75 -12.06
CA ASN A 203 11.59 -23.89 -10.96
C ASN A 203 10.13 -24.17 -10.55
N GLU A 204 9.22 -24.40 -11.50
CA GLU A 204 7.83 -24.78 -11.22
C GLU A 204 7.73 -26.17 -10.56
N THR A 205 8.50 -27.14 -11.06
CA THR A 205 8.56 -28.48 -10.45
C THR A 205 9.17 -28.45 -9.05
N ILE A 206 10.20 -27.62 -8.80
CA ILE A 206 10.74 -27.43 -7.45
C ILE A 206 9.70 -26.78 -6.53
N LYS A 207 8.96 -25.77 -7.01
CA LYS A 207 7.90 -25.11 -6.23
C LYS A 207 6.81 -26.11 -5.82
N SER A 208 6.27 -26.87 -6.77
CA SER A 208 5.23 -27.88 -6.48
C SER A 208 5.72 -29.00 -5.54
N LEU A 209 6.98 -29.42 -5.66
CA LEU A 209 7.58 -30.37 -4.73
C LEU A 209 7.79 -29.78 -3.33
N LEU A 210 8.17 -28.51 -3.22
CA LEU A 210 8.32 -27.80 -1.94
C LEU A 210 6.98 -27.59 -1.24
N ASP A 211 5.94 -27.17 -1.96
CA ASP A 211 4.59 -26.99 -1.43
C ASP A 211 4.02 -28.33 -0.91
N ARG A 212 4.25 -29.42 -1.66
CA ARG A 212 3.88 -30.77 -1.22
C ARG A 212 4.67 -31.21 0.00
N ARG A 213 5.98 -30.95 0.06
CA ARG A 213 6.83 -31.24 1.24
C ARG A 213 6.35 -30.48 2.47
N GLN A 214 6.03 -29.19 2.34
CA GLN A 214 5.49 -28.37 3.43
C GLN A 214 4.14 -28.90 3.92
N THR A 215 3.28 -29.37 3.01
CA THR A 215 2.00 -29.99 3.39
C THR A 215 2.21 -31.26 4.21
N VAL A 216 3.12 -32.14 3.77
CA VAL A 216 3.46 -33.38 4.49
C VAL A 216 4.11 -33.07 5.84
N GLU A 217 5.04 -32.12 5.90
CA GLU A 217 5.69 -31.66 7.13
C GLU A 217 4.69 -31.05 8.11
N SER A 218 3.75 -30.21 7.63
CA SER A 218 2.69 -29.63 8.45
C SER A 218 1.77 -30.70 9.04
N LYS A 219 1.43 -31.74 8.27
CA LYS A 219 0.63 -32.88 8.76
C LYS A 219 1.39 -33.68 9.84
N LEU A 220 2.67 -33.95 9.61
CA LEU A 220 3.53 -34.63 10.60
C LEU A 220 3.67 -33.79 11.88
N LEU A 221 3.85 -32.47 11.77
CA LEU A 221 3.98 -31.56 12.91
C LEU A 221 2.67 -31.43 13.70
N ARG A 222 1.53 -31.31 13.01
CA ARG A 222 0.20 -31.30 13.65
C ARG A 222 -0.05 -32.60 14.40
N HIS A 223 0.26 -33.75 13.81
CA HIS A 223 0.22 -35.04 14.51
C HIS A 223 1.13 -35.06 15.75
N THR A 224 2.38 -34.58 15.63
CA THR A 224 3.28 -34.55 16.81
C THR A 224 2.78 -33.61 17.90
N ALA A 225 2.14 -32.49 17.54
CA ALA A 225 1.53 -31.58 18.50
C ALA A 225 0.32 -32.23 19.18
N ALA A 226 -0.55 -32.91 18.43
CA ALA A 226 -1.70 -33.64 18.96
C ALA A 226 -1.28 -34.76 19.93
N VAL A 227 -0.29 -35.57 19.55
CA VAL A 227 0.23 -36.65 20.41
C VAL A 227 0.88 -36.09 21.69
N LEU A 228 1.60 -34.96 21.60
CA LEU A 228 2.17 -34.32 22.78
C LEU A 228 1.08 -33.76 23.71
N ALA A 229 0.03 -33.14 23.16
CA ALA A 229 -1.11 -32.64 23.94
C ALA A 229 -1.88 -33.79 24.63
N GLU A 230 -2.05 -34.92 23.93
CA GLU A 230 -2.68 -36.12 24.46
C GLU A 230 -1.82 -36.78 25.57
N GLN A 231 -0.49 -36.76 25.44
CA GLN A 231 0.41 -37.26 26.50
C GLN A 231 0.39 -36.38 27.75
N GLN A 232 0.29 -35.05 27.59
CA GLN A 232 0.26 -34.11 28.72
C GLN A 232 -1.07 -34.13 29.46
N SER A 233 -2.20 -34.22 28.76
CA SER A 233 -3.52 -34.41 29.40
C SER A 233 -3.58 -35.71 30.21
N LYS A 234 -3.04 -36.81 29.68
CA LYS A 234 -2.92 -38.08 30.43
C LYS A 234 -2.00 -37.97 31.66
N ASN A 235 -0.89 -37.24 31.57
CA ASN A 235 -0.01 -36.99 32.72
C ASN A 235 -0.65 -36.08 33.78
N ALA A 236 -1.57 -35.18 33.40
CA ALA A 236 -2.31 -34.32 34.33
C ALA A 236 -3.37 -35.10 35.13
N GLU A 237 -3.99 -36.12 34.53
CA GLU A 237 -4.96 -37.00 35.20
C GLU A 237 -4.31 -38.02 36.16
N GLU A 238 -3.00 -38.29 36.06
CA GLU A 238 -2.29 -39.29 36.90
C GLU A 238 -1.68 -38.73 38.21
N THR A 239 -2.02 -37.53 38.68
CA THR A 239 -1.53 -37.00 39.98
C THR A 239 -2.60 -36.98 41.09
N PRO A 240 -2.64 -38.00 41.99
CA PRO A 240 -3.47 -37.95 43.19
C PRO A 240 -2.71 -37.35 44.38
N SER A 241 -3.34 -36.34 44.99
CA SER A 241 -3.30 -35.94 46.41
C SER A 241 -2.07 -36.33 47.26
N ARG A 242 -1.26 -35.33 47.65
CA ARG A 242 -0.54 -35.37 48.94
C ARG A 242 -0.28 -33.98 49.53
N SER A 243 -1.07 -33.71 50.55
CA SER A 243 -1.03 -32.66 51.58
C SER A 243 0.34 -32.13 52.02
N ARG A 244 0.39 -30.83 52.31
CA ARG A 244 1.08 -30.31 53.51
C ARG A 244 0.56 -28.93 53.95
N ALA A 245 0.06 -28.93 55.18
CA ALA A 245 -0.34 -27.77 55.98
C ALA A 245 0.80 -26.78 56.23
N VAL A 246 0.46 -25.53 56.56
CA VAL A 246 0.97 -24.70 57.67
C VAL A 246 0.16 -23.39 57.74
N ASP A 247 -0.59 -23.28 58.84
CA ASP A 247 -0.87 -22.14 59.75
C ASP A 247 -1.34 -20.76 59.27
N GLU A 248 -2.61 -20.50 59.58
CA GLU A 248 -3.21 -19.44 60.43
C GLU A 248 -2.66 -17.99 60.46
N ASP A 249 -3.66 -17.09 60.50
CA ASP A 249 -3.70 -15.71 61.00
C ASP A 249 -3.34 -14.54 60.06
N ASP A 250 -4.32 -14.08 59.26
CA ASP A 250 -4.82 -12.71 59.43
C ASP A 250 -6.30 -12.59 59.02
N ALA A 251 -7.11 -12.08 59.93
CA ALA A 251 -8.54 -11.89 59.78
C ALA A 251 -8.81 -10.39 59.63
N SER A 252 -9.29 -9.95 58.47
CA SER A 252 -10.43 -9.00 58.37
C SER A 252 -10.70 -8.56 56.93
N THR A 253 -11.94 -8.83 56.50
CA THR A 253 -12.83 -7.84 55.87
C THR A 253 -12.34 -7.12 54.61
N TYR A 254 -12.58 -7.71 53.43
CA TYR A 254 -13.41 -7.05 52.40
C TYR A 254 -13.81 -8.06 51.32
N SER A 255 -15.11 -8.28 51.19
CA SER A 255 -15.77 -8.80 50.00
C SER A 255 -16.01 -7.59 49.09
N PRO A 256 -15.50 -7.56 47.84
CA PRO A 256 -15.85 -6.47 46.93
C PRO A 256 -17.21 -6.70 46.26
N ASP A 257 -18.27 -6.40 47.01
CA ASP A 257 -19.51 -5.86 46.45
C ASP A 257 -19.21 -4.42 46.01
N GLU A 258 -18.88 -4.23 44.74
CA GLU A 258 -18.88 -2.91 44.08
C GLU A 258 -20.00 -2.87 43.03
N PHE A 259 -21.24 -2.82 43.49
CA PHE A 259 -22.38 -2.42 42.66
C PHE A 259 -23.41 -1.55 43.42
N ASP A 260 -22.96 -0.81 44.45
CA ASP A 260 -23.82 0.12 45.20
C ASP A 260 -23.76 1.57 44.69
N GLY A 261 -23.09 1.82 43.55
CA GLY A 261 -23.02 3.14 42.93
C GLY A 261 -24.30 3.57 42.19
N ILE A 262 -25.26 2.67 41.97
CA ILE A 262 -26.46 2.96 41.15
C ILE A 262 -27.65 3.38 42.03
N ARG A 263 -27.63 3.05 43.32
CA ARG A 263 -28.75 3.32 44.23
C ARG A 263 -28.84 4.80 44.66
N ASP A 264 -27.76 5.57 44.49
CA ASP A 264 -27.70 7.00 44.84
C ASP A 264 -28.17 7.94 43.71
N ILE A 265 -28.40 7.41 42.49
CA ILE A 265 -28.90 8.20 41.34
C ILE A 265 -30.43 8.33 41.35
N LEU A 266 -31.14 7.43 42.04
CA LEU A 266 -32.61 7.37 42.07
C LEU A 266 -33.25 8.32 43.11
N LEU A 267 -32.45 8.98 43.95
CA LEU A 267 -32.91 9.93 44.95
C LEU A 267 -32.23 11.30 44.77
N SER A 268 -32.53 12.01 43.69
CA SER A 268 -32.27 13.46 43.65
C SER A 268 -33.57 14.26 43.75
N ARG A 269 -33.92 14.59 45.00
CA ARG A 269 -34.27 15.97 45.32
C ARG A 269 -32.99 16.81 45.16
N PRO A 270 -33.10 18.08 44.74
CA PRO A 270 -32.38 18.62 43.60
C PRO A 270 -30.89 18.89 43.89
N ALA A 271 -29.97 18.18 43.25
CA ALA A 271 -28.55 18.57 43.27
C ALA A 271 -27.76 18.35 41.96
N HIS A 272 -28.30 17.71 40.91
CA HIS A 272 -27.51 17.40 39.71
C HIS A 272 -28.20 17.74 38.39
N ALA A 273 -28.30 19.04 38.11
CA ALA A 273 -28.56 19.54 36.74
C ALA A 273 -27.30 19.50 35.84
N SER A 274 -26.15 19.03 36.34
CA SER A 274 -24.86 19.06 35.63
C SER A 274 -24.52 17.80 34.82
N ALA A 275 -25.03 16.61 35.19
CA ALA A 275 -24.65 15.35 34.53
C ALA A 275 -25.33 15.13 33.17
N LYS A 276 -26.56 15.66 32.97
CA LYS A 276 -27.27 15.60 31.69
C LYS A 276 -26.70 16.56 30.65
N LEU A 277 -26.06 17.65 31.10
CA LEU A 277 -25.27 18.54 30.24
C LEU A 277 -23.95 17.88 29.81
N GLN A 278 -23.34 17.06 30.67
CA GLN A 278 -22.11 16.33 30.35
C GLN A 278 -22.31 15.19 29.33
N LYS A 279 -23.46 14.51 29.31
CA LYS A 279 -23.70 13.43 28.32
C LYS A 279 -23.97 13.97 26.91
N HIS A 280 -24.66 15.11 26.80
CA HIS A 280 -24.76 15.84 25.53
C HIS A 280 -23.44 16.51 25.14
N GLY A 281 -22.68 17.02 26.12
CA GLY A 281 -21.32 17.52 25.91
C GLY A 281 -20.40 16.45 25.31
N LYS A 282 -20.41 15.22 25.85
CA LYS A 282 -19.62 14.10 25.34
C LYS A 282 -19.97 13.68 23.91
N LEU A 283 -21.26 13.58 23.58
CA LEU A 283 -21.67 13.28 22.20
C LEU A 283 -21.32 14.42 21.23
N ASN A 284 -21.38 15.68 21.66
CA ASN A 284 -20.93 16.80 20.83
C ASN A 284 -19.40 16.83 20.69
N GLU A 285 -18.67 16.53 21.77
CA GLU A 285 -17.21 16.37 21.77
C GLU A 285 -16.78 15.24 20.84
N ASP A 286 -17.48 14.10 20.83
CA ASP A 286 -17.16 12.98 19.94
C ASP A 286 -17.39 13.35 18.47
N HIS A 287 -18.47 14.07 18.15
CA HIS A 287 -18.71 14.57 16.79
C HIS A 287 -17.74 15.67 16.38
N GLU A 288 -17.35 16.57 17.29
CA GLU A 288 -16.32 17.59 17.05
C GLU A 288 -14.95 16.96 16.85
N GLN A 289 -14.61 15.91 17.60
CA GLN A 289 -13.40 15.12 17.41
C GLN A 289 -13.40 14.39 16.06
N GLN A 290 -14.55 13.85 15.64
CA GLN A 290 -14.67 13.20 14.34
C GLN A 290 -14.53 14.21 13.18
N LEU A 291 -15.14 15.39 13.29
CA LEU A 291 -14.97 16.46 12.30
C LEU A 291 -13.53 16.99 12.26
N HIS A 292 -12.87 17.10 13.42
CA HIS A 292 -11.46 17.48 13.50
C HIS A 292 -10.56 16.39 12.88
N SER A 293 -10.85 15.11 13.11
CA SER A 293 -10.15 13.99 12.46
C SER A 293 -10.30 14.03 10.94
N MET A 294 -11.52 14.32 10.44
CA MET A 294 -11.77 14.52 9.01
C MET A 294 -11.04 15.74 8.46
N GLN A 295 -10.99 16.83 9.22
CA GLN A 295 -10.26 18.04 8.86
C GLN A 295 -8.76 17.76 8.72
N THR A 296 -8.14 17.14 9.72
CA THR A 296 -6.71 16.76 9.70
C THR A 296 -6.40 15.80 8.57
N ARG A 297 -7.31 14.88 8.25
CA ARG A 297 -7.14 13.96 7.12
C ARG A 297 -7.24 14.67 5.76
N LEU A 298 -8.17 15.61 5.60
CA LEU A 298 -8.30 16.41 4.38
C LEU A 298 -7.12 17.37 4.19
N GLU A 299 -6.60 17.91 5.29
CA GLU A 299 -5.37 18.69 5.30
C GLU A 299 -4.17 17.85 4.84
N HIS A 300 -3.97 16.67 5.44
CA HIS A 300 -2.90 15.76 5.05
C HIS A 300 -3.00 15.31 3.58
N LEU A 301 -4.22 15.01 3.08
CA LEU A 301 -4.43 14.66 1.68
C LEU A 301 -4.16 15.86 0.75
N ASN A 302 -4.48 17.08 1.18
CA ASN A 302 -4.12 18.28 0.44
C ASN A 302 -2.61 18.46 0.35
N ASP A 303 -1.89 18.26 1.45
CA ASP A 303 -0.43 18.39 1.50
C ASP A 303 0.24 17.29 0.65
N GLN A 304 -0.30 16.07 0.67
CA GLN A 304 0.14 14.99 -0.22
C GLN A 304 -0.09 15.32 -1.69
N LEU A 305 -1.28 15.80 -2.07
CA LEU A 305 -1.54 16.23 -3.45
C LEU A 305 -0.59 17.35 -3.86
N ARG A 306 -0.29 18.25 -2.93
CA ARG A 306 0.63 19.35 -3.18
C ARG A 306 2.06 18.88 -3.40
N ASN A 307 2.54 17.93 -2.61
CA ASN A 307 3.85 17.31 -2.81
C ASN A 307 3.94 16.63 -4.19
N VAL A 308 2.87 15.97 -4.63
CA VAL A 308 2.81 15.35 -5.97
C VAL A 308 2.82 16.41 -7.07
N ILE A 309 2.11 17.53 -6.90
CA ILE A 309 2.15 18.66 -7.84
C ILE A 309 3.55 19.28 -7.89
N ASP A 310 4.20 19.45 -6.74
CA ASP A 310 5.54 20.03 -6.64
C ASP A 310 6.60 19.08 -7.25
N GLU A 311 6.47 17.76 -7.04
CA GLU A 311 7.31 16.75 -7.68
C GLU A 311 7.11 16.75 -9.20
N ALA A 312 5.86 16.77 -9.67
CA ALA A 312 5.55 16.88 -11.10
C ALA A 312 6.11 18.18 -11.71
N SER A 313 6.00 19.31 -11.00
CA SER A 313 6.56 20.59 -11.42
C SER A 313 8.10 20.57 -11.48
N ARG A 314 8.75 19.90 -10.52
CA ARG A 314 10.21 19.72 -10.47
C ARG A 314 10.71 18.87 -11.64
N THR A 315 9.99 17.82 -12.04
CA THR A 315 10.37 17.02 -13.22
C THR A 315 10.36 17.83 -14.52
N ARG A 316 9.59 18.93 -14.57
CA ARG A 316 9.58 19.89 -15.69
C ARG A 316 10.61 21.02 -15.54
N GLY A 317 11.27 21.16 -14.39
CA GLY A 317 12.20 22.25 -14.11
C GLY A 317 11.53 23.62 -13.96
N VAL A 318 10.22 23.66 -13.66
CA VAL A 318 9.44 24.89 -13.48
C VAL A 318 9.13 25.10 -12.01
N SER A 319 9.22 26.36 -11.55
CA SER A 319 8.89 26.71 -10.16
C SER A 319 7.43 26.35 -9.84
N PRO A 320 7.16 25.70 -8.69
CA PRO A 320 5.82 25.24 -8.33
C PRO A 320 4.81 26.37 -8.27
N VAL A 321 3.59 26.12 -8.76
CA VAL A 321 2.48 27.09 -8.84
C VAL A 321 2.06 27.51 -7.42
N PRO A 322 2.19 28.78 -7.00
CA PRO A 322 1.87 29.21 -5.64
C PRO A 322 0.42 28.87 -5.26
N GLU A 323 0.19 28.45 -4.01
CA GLU A 323 -1.18 28.19 -3.53
C GLU A 323 -2.04 29.46 -3.66
N PRO A 324 -3.29 29.34 -4.13
CA PRO A 324 -4.26 30.42 -3.97
C PRO A 324 -4.49 30.67 -2.48
N HIS A 325 -4.35 31.93 -2.05
CA HIS A 325 -4.51 32.30 -0.65
C HIS A 325 -5.96 32.06 -0.18
N TYR A 326 -6.16 31.00 0.61
CA TYR A 326 -7.40 30.79 1.33
C TYR A 326 -7.37 31.68 2.57
N SER A 327 -8.35 32.59 2.68
CA SER A 327 -8.52 33.38 3.90
C SER A 327 -8.78 32.41 5.06
N PRO A 328 -8.03 32.49 6.17
CA PRO A 328 -8.37 31.73 7.36
C PRO A 328 -9.79 32.11 7.75
N VAL A 329 -10.69 31.14 7.82
CA VAL A 329 -12.02 31.37 8.35
C VAL A 329 -11.83 31.65 9.85
N VAL A 330 -11.87 32.93 10.23
CA VAL A 330 -11.77 33.36 11.62
C VAL A 330 -13.14 33.14 12.27
N GLY A 331 -13.31 31.99 12.90
CA GLY A 331 -14.52 31.57 13.63
C GLY A 331 -14.44 30.10 14.07
N ASP A 332 -15.17 29.74 15.13
CA ASP A 332 -15.23 28.37 15.66
C ASP A 332 -16.08 27.40 14.82
N ASP A 333 -16.60 27.86 13.69
CA ASP A 333 -17.40 27.04 12.78
C ASP A 333 -16.53 26.02 12.04
N THR A 334 -16.43 24.82 12.62
CA THR A 334 -15.73 23.64 12.07
C THR A 334 -16.24 23.27 10.67
N ALA A 335 -17.53 23.46 10.40
CA ALA A 335 -18.14 23.23 9.09
C ALA A 335 -17.58 24.16 8.00
N ALA A 336 -17.34 25.44 8.32
CA ALA A 336 -16.79 26.40 7.37
C ALA A 336 -15.30 26.13 7.08
N LYS A 337 -14.54 25.67 8.08
CA LYS A 337 -13.16 25.19 7.90
C LYS A 337 -13.12 23.96 6.99
N LEU A 338 -14.00 22.98 7.22
CA LEU A 338 -14.09 21.78 6.40
C LEU A 338 -14.40 22.12 4.93
N SER A 339 -15.34 23.04 4.68
CA SER A 339 -15.64 23.53 3.34
C SER A 339 -14.42 24.17 2.67
N SER A 340 -13.65 24.98 3.40
CA SER A 340 -12.42 25.58 2.87
C SER A 340 -11.34 24.54 2.54
N HIS A 341 -11.23 23.44 3.29
CA HIS A 341 -10.31 22.34 2.97
C HIS A 341 -10.77 21.58 1.73
N PHE A 342 -12.08 21.40 1.51
CA PHE A 342 -12.61 20.82 0.29
C PHE A 342 -12.39 21.71 -0.93
N ASP A 343 -12.60 23.03 -0.81
CA ASP A 343 -12.29 23.98 -1.88
C ASP A 343 -10.79 23.97 -2.22
N ARG A 344 -9.92 23.87 -1.21
CA ARG A 344 -8.47 23.69 -1.38
C ARG A 344 -8.15 22.39 -2.12
N PHE A 345 -8.82 21.30 -1.73
CA PHE A 345 -8.65 19.98 -2.36
C PHE A 345 -9.11 19.98 -3.82
N GLU A 346 -10.26 20.58 -4.13
CA GLU A 346 -10.75 20.69 -5.51
C GLU A 346 -9.79 21.49 -6.40
N ASN A 347 -9.23 22.57 -5.87
CA ASN A 347 -8.28 23.40 -6.62
C ASN A 347 -6.92 22.71 -6.79
N ASN A 348 -6.45 21.98 -5.78
CA ASN A 348 -5.25 21.15 -5.90
C ASN A 348 -5.48 19.98 -6.89
N LEU A 349 -6.67 19.38 -6.93
CA LEU A 349 -7.01 18.36 -7.93
C LEU A 349 -6.99 18.94 -9.36
N ARG A 350 -7.54 20.14 -9.57
CA ARG A 350 -7.48 20.84 -10.87
C ARG A 350 -6.05 21.19 -11.25
N ALA A 351 -5.25 21.68 -10.30
CA ALA A 351 -3.84 22.00 -10.53
C ALA A 351 -3.02 20.75 -10.89
N LEU A 352 -3.26 19.62 -10.21
CA LEU A 352 -2.64 18.34 -10.55
C LEU A 352 -3.02 17.87 -11.94
N GLN A 353 -4.29 18.00 -12.32
CA GLN A 353 -4.74 17.61 -13.66
C GLN A 353 -4.09 18.49 -14.76
N GLN A 354 -3.99 19.80 -14.53
CA GLN A 354 -3.31 20.72 -15.43
C GLN A 354 -1.81 20.40 -15.52
N GLU A 355 -1.14 20.19 -14.39
CA GLU A 355 0.29 19.86 -14.33
C GLU A 355 0.56 18.51 -15.01
N GLN A 356 -0.34 17.53 -14.89
CA GLN A 356 -0.24 16.26 -15.61
C GLN A 356 -0.36 16.44 -17.13
N GLU A 357 -1.26 17.31 -17.61
CA GLU A 357 -1.38 17.63 -19.04
C GLU A 357 -0.14 18.39 -19.56
N GLU A 358 0.39 19.31 -18.76
CA GLU A 358 1.60 20.06 -19.11
C GLU A 358 2.85 19.18 -19.07
N ALA A 359 2.97 18.26 -18.11
CA ALA A 359 4.02 17.25 -18.07
C ALA A 359 3.97 16.34 -19.30
N LYS A 360 2.77 15.89 -19.71
CA LYS A 360 2.59 15.13 -20.96
C LYS A 360 3.04 15.92 -22.18
N LYS A 361 2.71 17.21 -22.26
CA LYS A 361 3.17 18.11 -23.34
C LYS A 361 4.68 18.29 -23.31
N HIS A 362 5.29 18.44 -22.13
CA HIS A 362 6.74 18.56 -21.97
C HIS A 362 7.45 17.29 -22.43
N TYR A 363 6.99 16.10 -22.01
CA TYR A 363 7.54 14.84 -22.49
C TYR A 363 7.42 14.70 -24.01
N ALA A 364 6.27 15.06 -24.59
CA ALA A 364 6.08 15.07 -26.03
C ALA A 364 7.04 16.04 -26.72
N GLN A 365 7.25 17.24 -26.17
CA GLN A 365 8.19 18.23 -26.72
C GLN A 365 9.66 17.80 -26.60
N VAL A 366 10.06 17.20 -25.47
CA VAL A 366 11.41 16.64 -25.29
C VAL A 366 11.63 15.49 -26.28
N GLN A 367 10.64 14.62 -26.45
CA GLN A 367 10.70 13.55 -27.42
C GLN A 367 10.78 14.09 -28.86
N GLU A 368 9.98 15.10 -29.20
CA GLU A 368 10.03 15.77 -30.49
C GLU A 368 11.39 16.46 -30.72
N SER A 369 11.95 17.11 -29.70
CA SER A 369 13.29 17.72 -29.78
C SER A 369 14.39 16.67 -29.98
N SER A 370 14.25 15.48 -29.38
CA SER A 370 15.17 14.36 -29.58
C SER A 370 15.03 13.77 -30.99
N TYR A 371 13.82 13.68 -31.53
CA TYR A 371 13.59 13.29 -32.92
C TYR A 371 14.16 14.32 -33.90
N HIS A 372 13.93 15.62 -33.68
CA HIS A 372 14.49 16.69 -34.50
C HIS A 372 16.02 16.73 -34.44
N ALA A 373 16.62 16.54 -33.26
CA ALA A 373 18.07 16.43 -33.11
C ALA A 373 18.64 15.20 -33.84
N SER A 374 17.97 14.04 -33.72
CA SER A 374 18.36 12.81 -34.42
C SER A 374 18.27 12.96 -35.94
N ASN A 375 17.20 13.58 -36.43
CA ASN A 375 17.00 13.85 -37.86
C ASN A 375 18.02 14.88 -38.38
N SER A 376 18.35 15.91 -37.59
CA SER A 376 19.38 16.88 -37.96
C SER A 376 20.77 16.23 -38.06
N VAL A 377 21.10 15.32 -37.15
CA VAL A 377 22.33 14.52 -37.22
C VAL A 377 22.31 13.59 -38.43
N GLU A 378 21.17 12.95 -38.70
CA GLU A 378 20.97 12.09 -39.87
C GLU A 378 21.18 12.87 -41.18
N GLU A 379 20.63 14.08 -41.29
CA GLU A 379 20.79 14.97 -42.45
C GLU A 379 22.24 15.46 -42.62
N GLN A 380 22.92 15.79 -41.52
CA GLN A 380 24.35 16.13 -41.56
C GLN A 380 25.21 14.96 -42.02
N LEU A 381 24.93 13.75 -41.54
CA LEU A 381 25.62 12.53 -41.95
C LEU A 381 25.31 12.15 -43.40
N GLU A 382 24.08 12.35 -43.88
CA GLU A 382 23.75 12.21 -45.31
C GLU A 382 24.58 13.19 -46.15
N GLY A 383 24.69 14.45 -45.72
CA GLY A 383 25.52 15.46 -46.39
C GLY A 383 26.99 15.06 -46.48
N LEU A 384 27.57 14.59 -45.37
CA LEU A 384 28.96 14.11 -45.32
C LEU A 384 29.18 12.85 -46.18
N ASN A 385 28.28 11.88 -46.09
CA ASN A 385 28.34 10.67 -46.89
C ASN A 385 28.22 10.95 -48.39
N THR A 386 27.36 11.89 -48.77
CA THR A 386 27.22 12.35 -50.16
C THR A 386 28.48 13.06 -50.64
N GLN A 387 29.11 13.89 -49.79
CA GLN A 387 30.40 14.50 -50.09
C GLN A 387 31.50 13.44 -50.27
N LEU A 388 31.60 12.47 -49.37
CA LEU A 388 32.57 11.38 -49.46
C LEU A 388 32.36 10.55 -50.73
N TYR A 389 31.12 10.16 -51.04
CA TYR A 389 30.76 9.48 -52.27
C TYR A 389 31.20 10.26 -53.52
N ASN A 390 30.93 11.57 -53.57
CA ASN A 390 31.37 12.42 -54.67
C ASN A 390 32.90 12.53 -54.77
N THR A 391 33.62 12.63 -53.65
CA THR A 391 35.10 12.66 -53.66
C THR A 391 35.71 11.34 -54.13
N LEU A 392 35.08 10.21 -53.80
CA LEU A 392 35.49 8.88 -54.26
C LEU A 392 35.26 8.70 -55.76
N LEU A 393 34.15 9.24 -56.29
CA LEU A 393 33.86 9.31 -57.72
C LEU A 393 34.85 10.18 -58.51
N LEU A 394 35.39 11.23 -57.89
CA LEU A 394 36.39 12.12 -58.49
C LEU A 394 37.81 11.54 -58.46
N SER A 395 38.06 10.49 -57.68
CA SER A 395 39.38 9.85 -57.57
C SER A 395 39.72 9.06 -58.84
N PRO A 396 40.96 9.12 -59.38
CA PRO A 396 41.36 8.40 -60.59
C PRO A 396 41.24 6.87 -60.47
N ALA A 397 41.07 6.36 -59.25
CA ALA A 397 40.81 4.96 -58.93
C ALA A 397 39.31 4.56 -59.04
N ALA A 398 38.48 5.33 -59.74
CA ALA A 398 37.05 5.10 -59.90
C ALA A 398 36.66 3.68 -60.37
N GLN A 399 37.57 2.93 -61.00
CA GLN A 399 37.34 1.58 -61.50
C GLN A 399 37.32 0.50 -60.41
N SER A 400 37.87 0.75 -59.21
CA SER A 400 37.82 -0.19 -58.08
C SER A 400 36.68 0.11 -57.09
N ILE A 401 35.84 1.11 -57.39
CA ILE A 401 34.81 1.65 -56.49
C ILE A 401 33.39 1.32 -56.99
N THR A 402 33.25 0.63 -58.13
CA THR A 402 31.96 0.25 -58.73
C THR A 402 31.04 -0.60 -57.84
N ASP A 403 31.56 -1.12 -56.73
CA ASP A 403 30.80 -1.92 -55.76
C ASP A 403 30.16 -1.08 -54.63
N LEU A 404 30.45 0.22 -54.52
CA LEU A 404 29.84 1.09 -53.50
C LEU A 404 28.42 1.51 -53.90
N GLN A 405 27.46 1.11 -53.08
CA GLN A 405 26.04 1.47 -53.22
C GLN A 405 25.82 2.98 -53.00
N GLU A 406 24.75 3.55 -53.58
CA GLU A 406 24.39 4.96 -53.34
C GLU A 406 24.12 5.20 -51.83
N PRO A 407 24.49 6.38 -51.29
CA PRO A 407 24.28 6.68 -49.88
C PRO A 407 22.78 6.60 -49.52
N PRO A 408 22.42 5.99 -48.38
CA PRO A 408 21.04 5.91 -47.93
C PRO A 408 20.50 7.32 -47.58
N LYS A 409 19.30 7.63 -48.08
CA LYS A 409 18.60 8.91 -47.83
C LYS A 409 18.09 9.00 -46.39
N ALA A 410 18.06 10.19 -45.79
CA ALA A 410 17.49 10.40 -44.47
C ALA A 410 16.03 9.92 -44.42
N SER A 411 15.80 8.88 -43.62
CA SER A 411 14.52 8.17 -43.50
C SER A 411 13.84 8.48 -42.17
N GLY A 412 14.51 9.17 -41.24
CA GLY A 412 13.99 9.48 -39.91
C GLY A 412 13.92 8.26 -38.99
N HIS A 413 14.55 7.15 -39.39
CA HIS A 413 14.61 5.90 -38.63
C HIS A 413 15.92 5.77 -37.82
N GLY A 414 16.58 6.92 -37.58
CA GLY A 414 17.85 7.02 -36.87
C GLY A 414 19.06 7.06 -37.82
N TYR A 415 20.18 7.57 -37.32
CA TYR A 415 21.42 7.82 -38.08
C TYR A 415 22.32 6.58 -38.27
N GLN A 416 21.88 5.42 -37.77
CA GLN A 416 22.62 4.17 -37.77
C GLN A 416 22.95 3.60 -39.17
N PRO A 417 22.05 3.65 -40.18
CA PRO A 417 22.39 3.22 -41.53
C PRO A 417 23.36 4.18 -42.23
N GLN A 418 23.33 5.48 -41.91
CA GLN A 418 24.31 6.45 -42.41
C GLN A 418 25.70 6.21 -41.80
N LEU A 419 25.79 5.84 -40.52
CA LEU A 419 27.06 5.45 -39.90
C LEU A 419 27.62 4.15 -40.48
N ALA A 420 26.78 3.14 -40.70
CA ALA A 420 27.21 1.89 -41.33
C ALA A 420 27.77 2.12 -42.75
N TYR A 421 27.11 2.98 -43.53
CA TYR A 421 27.61 3.39 -44.84
C TYR A 421 28.94 4.13 -44.76
N LEU A 422 29.08 5.04 -43.79
CA LEU A 422 30.30 5.78 -43.53
C LEU A 422 31.46 4.80 -43.20
N GLU A 423 31.23 3.84 -42.31
CA GLU A 423 32.21 2.80 -41.95
C GLU A 423 32.65 1.96 -43.16
N GLU A 424 31.71 1.54 -43.99
CA GLU A 424 32.00 0.79 -45.22
C GLU A 424 32.81 1.65 -46.22
N SER A 425 32.47 2.93 -46.36
CA SER A 425 33.20 3.86 -47.22
C SER A 425 34.65 4.08 -46.73
N PHE A 426 34.87 4.16 -45.42
CA PHE A 426 36.20 4.29 -44.84
C PHE A 426 37.05 3.02 -45.00
N LEU A 427 36.46 1.83 -44.80
CA LEU A 427 37.16 0.57 -45.05
C LEU A 427 37.62 0.46 -46.51
N ASN A 428 36.80 0.92 -47.44
CA ASN A 428 37.15 0.94 -48.86
C ASN A 428 38.24 1.97 -49.18
N ILE A 429 38.23 3.14 -48.53
CA ILE A 429 39.34 4.12 -48.59
C ILE A 429 40.64 3.51 -48.04
N GLU A 430 40.60 2.81 -46.90
CA GLU A 430 41.78 2.18 -46.33
C GLU A 430 42.38 1.12 -47.25
N GLN A 431 41.55 0.30 -47.90
CA GLN A 431 41.99 -0.67 -48.88
C GLN A 431 42.61 0.00 -50.10
N LEU A 432 42.02 1.11 -50.56
CA LEU A 432 42.58 1.90 -51.65
C LEU A 432 43.94 2.50 -51.27
N LEU A 433 44.06 3.09 -50.09
CA LEU A 433 45.33 3.66 -49.60
C LEU A 433 46.41 2.58 -49.46
N ARG A 434 46.06 1.38 -48.97
CA ARG A 434 46.98 0.24 -48.92
C ARG A 434 47.45 -0.15 -50.32
N ARG A 435 46.52 -0.27 -51.27
CA ARG A 435 46.84 -0.59 -52.66
C ARG A 435 47.76 0.46 -53.30
N HIS A 436 47.49 1.75 -53.09
CA HIS A 436 48.36 2.84 -53.55
C HIS A 436 49.75 2.79 -52.88
N THR A 437 49.82 2.41 -51.61
CA THR A 437 51.10 2.24 -50.88
C THR A 437 51.89 1.07 -51.45
N ASP A 438 51.23 -0.05 -51.76
CA ASP A 438 51.83 -1.22 -52.40
C ASP A 438 52.30 -0.90 -53.82
N GLU A 439 51.52 -0.12 -54.59
CA GLU A 439 51.89 0.38 -55.92
C GLU A 439 53.10 1.36 -55.84
N LEU A 440 53.18 2.21 -54.82
CA LEU A 440 54.33 3.08 -54.56
C LEU A 440 55.58 2.29 -54.12
N GLN A 441 55.40 1.24 -53.32
CA GLN A 441 56.50 0.33 -52.96
C GLN A 441 57.01 -0.44 -54.17
N ALA A 442 56.11 -0.95 -55.02
CA ALA A 442 56.46 -1.60 -56.29
C ALA A 442 57.11 -0.61 -57.28
N ALA A 443 56.73 0.67 -57.28
CA ALA A 443 57.40 1.72 -58.04
C ALA A 443 58.78 2.08 -57.45
N GLY A 444 58.97 1.96 -56.14
CA GLY A 444 60.26 2.09 -55.45
C GLY A 444 61.23 0.95 -55.79
N GLU A 445 60.72 -0.26 -56.02
CA GLU A 445 61.51 -1.40 -56.51
C GLU A 445 61.95 -1.24 -57.98
N ASN A 446 61.30 -0.36 -58.75
CA ASN A 446 61.70 0.03 -60.10
C ASN A 446 62.65 1.25 -60.09
N GLY A 447 63.82 1.10 -59.46
CA GLY A 447 65.15 1.63 -59.86
C GLY A 447 65.43 3.10 -60.23
N GLU A 448 64.48 4.02 -60.39
CA GLU A 448 64.78 5.38 -60.91
C GLU A 448 64.71 6.51 -59.85
N SER A 449 64.23 6.23 -58.63
CA SER A 449 64.12 7.26 -57.57
C SER A 449 65.22 7.20 -56.50
N GLU A 450 65.99 6.10 -56.41
CA GLU A 450 67.09 5.97 -55.43
C GLU A 450 68.30 6.86 -55.76
N GLU A 451 68.57 7.14 -57.03
CA GLU A 451 69.77 7.91 -57.41
C GLU A 451 69.66 9.40 -57.03
N LYS A 452 68.44 9.96 -57.05
CA LYS A 452 68.19 11.35 -56.64
C LYS A 452 68.19 11.52 -55.12
N THR A 453 67.68 10.56 -54.37
CA THR A 453 67.69 10.61 -52.89
C THR A 453 69.10 10.39 -52.35
N LEU A 454 69.90 9.49 -52.94
CA LEU A 454 71.31 9.28 -52.58
C LEU A 454 72.21 10.48 -52.93
N ALA A 455 71.90 11.24 -53.98
CA ALA A 455 72.63 12.47 -54.30
C ALA A 455 72.30 13.63 -53.32
N GLN A 456 71.08 13.62 -52.77
CA GLN A 456 70.62 14.65 -51.84
C GLN A 456 71.07 14.37 -50.40
N THR A 457 71.18 13.10 -50.01
CA THR A 457 71.78 12.70 -48.73
C THR A 457 73.29 12.99 -48.69
N LYS A 458 74.04 12.70 -49.76
CA LYS A 458 75.47 13.03 -49.84
C LYS A 458 75.75 14.54 -49.70
N LYS A 459 74.89 15.39 -50.27
CA LYS A 459 75.00 16.85 -50.08
C LYS A 459 74.70 17.28 -48.64
N LEU A 460 73.77 16.61 -47.96
CA LEU A 460 73.49 16.87 -46.55
C LEU A 460 74.68 16.48 -45.65
N ASP A 461 75.35 15.36 -45.96
CA ASP A 461 76.55 14.93 -45.24
C ASP A 461 77.72 15.92 -45.44
N GLU A 462 77.86 16.51 -46.63
CA GLU A 462 78.83 17.58 -46.92
C GLU A 462 78.51 18.88 -46.16
N TYR A 463 77.22 19.23 -46.01
CA TYR A 463 76.81 20.38 -45.19
C TYR A 463 77.00 20.13 -43.69
N GLU A 464 76.79 18.91 -43.21
CA GLU A 464 77.03 18.55 -41.81
C GLU A 464 78.51 18.59 -41.46
N ALA A 465 79.38 18.09 -42.35
CA ALA A 465 80.83 18.14 -42.16
C ALA A 465 81.39 19.58 -42.15
N THR A 466 80.86 20.45 -43.00
CA THR A 466 81.28 21.87 -43.05
C THR A 466 80.77 22.66 -41.83
N ILE A 467 79.57 22.37 -41.35
CA ILE A 467 79.04 22.96 -40.11
C ILE A 467 79.80 22.45 -38.88
N GLY A 468 80.19 21.17 -38.86
CA GLY A 468 81.04 20.59 -37.80
C GLY A 468 82.41 21.24 -37.71
N GLY A 469 83.08 21.46 -38.86
CA GLY A 469 84.37 22.16 -38.91
C GLY A 469 84.27 23.64 -38.48
N LEU A 470 83.18 24.33 -38.82
CA LEU A 470 82.91 25.70 -38.35
C LEU A 470 82.64 25.76 -36.85
N TRP A 471 81.98 24.74 -36.29
CA TRP A 471 81.74 24.63 -34.85
C TRP A 471 83.04 24.41 -34.05
N GLU A 472 83.99 23.65 -34.60
CA GLU A 472 85.30 23.39 -33.98
C GLU A 472 86.20 24.66 -33.97
N ILE A 473 86.11 25.47 -35.04
CA ILE A 473 86.79 26.77 -35.11
C ILE A 473 86.19 27.77 -34.11
N MET A 474 84.85 27.78 -33.95
CA MET A 474 84.19 28.63 -32.96
C MET A 474 84.53 28.24 -31.51
N GLN A 475 84.68 26.94 -31.21
CA GLN A 475 85.14 26.50 -29.88
C GLN A 475 86.60 26.89 -29.59
N ALA A 476 87.47 26.86 -30.62
CA ALA A 476 88.86 27.29 -30.50
C ALA A 476 88.99 28.81 -30.25
N GLU A 477 88.10 29.62 -30.83
CA GLU A 477 88.09 31.08 -30.66
C GLU A 477 87.54 31.51 -29.29
N GLN A 478 86.59 30.75 -28.72
CA GLN A 478 86.00 31.01 -27.40
C GLN A 478 86.97 30.73 -26.22
N SER A 479 88.09 30.04 -26.49
CA SER A 479 89.12 29.70 -25.51
C SER A 479 90.12 30.83 -25.21
N LEU A 480 90.17 31.88 -26.05
CA LEU A 480 91.13 33.01 -25.92
C LEU A 480 90.61 34.21 -25.12
N LEU A 481 89.37 34.18 -24.63
CA LEU A 481 88.73 35.30 -23.90
C LEU A 481 88.34 34.95 -22.45
N ARG A 482 89.15 34.15 -21.76
CA ARG A 482 88.96 33.85 -20.32
C ARG A 482 90.05 34.50 -19.47
N THR A 483 89.83 35.74 -19.03
CA THR A 483 90.57 36.33 -17.88
C THR A 483 89.58 36.82 -16.80
N PRO A 484 89.91 36.72 -15.49
CA PRO A 484 88.98 36.96 -14.38
C PRO A 484 88.96 38.45 -13.92
N PRO A 485 88.06 38.83 -12.99
CA PRO A 485 87.55 40.20 -12.86
C PRO A 485 88.24 41.07 -11.78
N LEU A 486 88.23 42.39 -12.08
CA LEU A 486 88.12 43.57 -11.19
C LEU A 486 89.10 43.75 -10.02
N ASP A 487 89.90 44.84 -10.08
CA ASP A 487 90.24 45.64 -8.89
C ASP A 487 90.36 47.13 -9.25
N GLU A 488 89.68 47.96 -8.47
CA GLU A 488 89.71 49.43 -8.52
C GLU A 488 91.01 49.95 -7.91
N GLY A 489 91.67 50.92 -8.55
CA GLY A 489 92.54 51.82 -7.80
C GLY A 489 93.72 52.45 -8.53
N ARG A 490 93.78 53.78 -8.37
CA ARG A 490 94.97 54.66 -8.37
C ARG A 490 95.52 55.17 -9.71
N PHE A 491 95.21 56.46 -9.92
CA PHE A 491 96.16 57.55 -10.16
C PHE A 491 97.67 57.19 -10.15
N SER A 492 98.34 57.45 -11.27
CA SER A 492 99.57 58.25 -11.40
C SER A 492 99.76 58.50 -12.90
N GLY A 493 99.80 59.72 -13.43
CA GLY A 493 100.55 60.86 -12.93
C GLY A 493 102.00 60.72 -13.38
N ALA A 494 102.41 61.62 -14.28
CA ALA A 494 103.77 62.01 -14.65
C ALA A 494 104.42 61.36 -15.90
N GLU A 495 104.60 62.24 -16.90
CA GLU A 495 105.84 62.44 -17.67
C GLU A 495 106.23 61.32 -18.67
N GLN A 496 106.50 61.56 -19.96
CA GLN A 496 107.50 62.49 -20.48
C GLN A 496 107.26 62.77 -21.98
N MET A 497 107.15 64.05 -22.33
CA MET A 497 107.68 64.63 -23.56
C MET A 497 108.42 65.90 -23.10
N PRO A 498 109.42 66.49 -23.80
CA PRO A 498 110.08 66.13 -25.06
C PRO A 498 111.63 66.19 -24.94
N ARG A 499 112.41 65.86 -25.98
CA ARG A 499 113.17 66.87 -26.77
C ARG A 499 113.96 66.18 -27.88
N SER A 500 113.73 66.59 -29.12
CA SER A 500 114.68 66.35 -30.22
C SER A 500 115.89 67.28 -30.06
N PRO A 501 117.12 66.85 -30.36
CA PRO A 501 118.26 67.75 -30.45
C PRO A 501 118.07 68.72 -31.63
N LEU A 502 118.07 70.01 -31.32
CA LEU A 502 118.19 71.09 -32.29
C LEU A 502 119.67 71.23 -32.66
N SER A 503 120.05 70.76 -33.83
CA SER A 503 121.18 71.31 -34.58
C SER A 503 121.03 70.92 -36.05
N ASP A 504 119.99 71.43 -36.70
CA ASP A 504 120.02 71.57 -38.14
C ASP A 504 120.71 72.90 -38.44
N SER A 505 121.79 72.84 -39.21
CA SER A 505 122.16 73.94 -40.09
C SER A 505 120.89 74.33 -40.86
N PHE A 506 120.28 75.46 -40.54
CA PHE A 506 119.02 75.92 -41.12
C PHE A 506 119.14 75.92 -42.65
N SER A 507 118.60 74.88 -43.25
CA SER A 507 118.58 74.60 -44.67
C SER A 507 117.11 74.50 -45.04
N LEU A 508 116.64 75.29 -46.02
CA LEU A 508 115.25 75.21 -46.53
C LEU A 508 114.80 73.74 -46.77
N PRO A 509 115.66 72.86 -47.32
CA PRO A 509 115.39 71.42 -47.40
C PRO A 509 115.12 70.68 -46.09
N ALA A 510 115.79 71.04 -44.98
CA ALA A 510 115.57 70.42 -43.67
C ALA A 510 114.28 70.92 -43.00
N PHE A 511 113.92 72.19 -43.24
CA PHE A 511 112.63 72.72 -42.82
C PHE A 511 111.48 72.08 -43.61
N SER A 512 111.61 71.94 -44.94
CA SER A 512 110.58 71.29 -45.76
C SER A 512 110.40 69.82 -45.42
N SER A 513 111.49 69.08 -45.15
CA SER A 513 111.41 67.68 -44.72
C SER A 513 110.76 67.55 -43.34
N ARG A 514 111.01 68.50 -42.42
CA ARG A 514 110.37 68.50 -41.10
C ARG A 514 108.90 68.90 -41.15
N VAL A 515 108.53 69.85 -42.01
CA VAL A 515 107.12 70.19 -42.28
C VAL A 515 106.41 69.01 -42.95
N GLN A 516 107.05 68.32 -43.91
CA GLN A 516 106.51 67.09 -44.51
C GLN A 516 106.39 65.96 -43.50
N HIS A 517 107.36 65.78 -42.60
CA HIS A 517 107.27 64.78 -41.54
C HIS A 517 106.17 65.10 -40.52
N LEU A 518 106.00 66.38 -40.14
CA LEU A 518 104.90 66.82 -39.29
C LEU A 518 103.55 66.68 -39.99
N PHE A 519 103.48 66.98 -41.30
CA PHE A 519 102.29 66.79 -42.11
C PHE A 519 101.95 65.30 -42.23
N ASN A 520 102.92 64.43 -42.53
CA ASN A 520 102.71 62.99 -42.59
C ASN A 520 102.31 62.42 -41.22
N ARG A 521 102.88 62.92 -40.12
CA ARG A 521 102.49 62.54 -38.76
C ARG A 521 101.08 63.03 -38.41
N ALA A 522 100.71 64.24 -38.83
CA ALA A 522 99.37 64.79 -38.65
C ALA A 522 98.33 64.04 -39.49
N SER A 523 98.67 63.70 -40.74
CA SER A 523 97.85 62.89 -41.64
C SER A 523 97.68 61.47 -41.10
N ALA A 524 98.75 60.81 -40.65
CA ALA A 524 98.68 59.50 -40.01
C ALA A 524 97.87 59.53 -38.70
N ALA A 525 97.97 60.59 -37.92
CA ALA A 525 97.16 60.76 -36.70
C ALA A 525 95.68 61.01 -37.03
N ASN A 526 95.37 61.76 -38.09
CA ASN A 526 94.01 61.93 -38.58
C ASN A 526 93.44 60.61 -39.11
N GLU A 527 94.22 59.84 -39.87
CA GLU A 527 93.84 58.50 -40.32
C GLU A 527 93.57 57.57 -39.14
N GLN A 528 94.44 57.57 -38.11
CA GLN A 528 94.21 56.82 -36.88
C GLN A 528 92.95 57.28 -36.14
N HIS A 529 92.72 58.58 -36.04
CA HIS A 529 91.52 59.12 -35.42
C HIS A 529 90.25 58.78 -36.21
N ASP A 530 90.30 58.74 -37.54
CA ASP A 530 89.19 58.30 -38.37
C ASP A 530 88.94 56.80 -38.26
N ILE A 531 89.99 55.98 -38.14
CA ILE A 531 89.88 54.54 -37.85
C ILE A 531 89.27 54.34 -36.47
N LEU A 532 89.73 55.05 -35.44
CA LEU A 532 89.18 54.98 -34.08
C LEU A 532 87.72 55.45 -34.04
N ARG A 533 87.36 56.51 -34.78
CA ARG A 533 85.96 56.94 -34.92
C ARG A 533 85.10 55.86 -35.55
N ARG A 534 85.58 55.20 -36.61
CA ARG A 534 84.89 54.07 -37.23
C ARG A 534 84.80 52.88 -36.28
N GLN A 535 85.84 52.57 -35.50
CA GLN A 535 85.80 51.49 -34.51
C GLN A 535 84.85 51.80 -33.36
N ILE A 536 84.84 53.03 -32.84
CA ILE A 536 83.88 53.45 -31.80
C ILE A 536 82.45 53.41 -32.36
N GLN A 537 82.27 53.83 -33.62
CA GLN A 537 80.96 53.75 -34.28
C GLN A 537 80.52 52.29 -34.48
N GLN A 538 81.41 51.42 -34.95
CA GLN A 538 81.17 49.99 -35.09
C GLN A 538 80.88 49.32 -33.74
N GLN A 539 81.62 49.66 -32.68
CA GLN A 539 81.34 49.15 -31.33
C GLN A 539 80.00 49.66 -30.80
N ARG A 540 79.63 50.92 -31.05
CA ARG A 540 78.30 51.44 -30.69
C ARG A 540 77.19 50.76 -31.48
N GLU A 541 77.40 50.47 -32.76
CA GLU A 541 76.46 49.73 -33.59
C GLU A 541 76.35 48.26 -33.20
N LEU A 542 77.47 47.61 -32.84
CA LEU A 542 77.49 46.22 -32.35
C LEU A 542 76.84 46.11 -30.97
N ASN A 543 77.18 47.01 -30.05
CA ASN A 543 76.54 47.07 -28.74
C ASN A 543 75.07 47.46 -28.86
N GLY A 544 74.71 48.40 -29.74
CA GLY A 544 73.32 48.75 -30.01
C GLY A 544 72.51 47.60 -30.62
N LYS A 545 73.12 46.77 -31.47
CA LYS A 545 72.50 45.54 -31.97
C LYS A 545 72.35 44.49 -30.87
N SER A 546 73.39 44.29 -30.05
CA SER A 546 73.38 43.35 -28.93
C SER A 546 72.38 43.77 -27.85
N ASP A 547 72.27 45.05 -27.54
CA ASP A 547 71.32 45.59 -26.58
C ASP A 547 69.90 45.53 -27.13
N ALA A 548 69.68 45.84 -28.42
CA ALA A 548 68.39 45.63 -29.06
C ALA A 548 67.96 44.15 -29.08
N GLU A 549 68.92 43.22 -29.17
CA GLU A 549 68.65 41.78 -29.08
C GLU A 549 68.34 41.33 -27.64
N LYS A 550 69.06 41.85 -26.64
CA LYS A 550 68.75 41.62 -25.22
C LYS A 550 67.38 42.20 -24.85
N ASP A 551 67.06 43.39 -25.32
CA ASP A 551 65.76 44.03 -25.07
C ASP A 551 64.62 43.19 -25.68
N ARG A 552 64.81 42.65 -26.88
CA ARG A 552 63.86 41.69 -27.48
C ARG A 552 63.71 40.41 -26.66
N GLN A 553 64.81 39.85 -26.16
CA GLN A 553 64.77 38.66 -25.30
C GLN A 553 64.09 38.96 -23.96
N LEU A 554 64.32 40.15 -23.38
CA LEU A 554 63.62 40.60 -22.17
C LEU A 554 62.13 40.77 -22.45
N GLU A 555 61.74 41.37 -23.57
CA GLU A 555 60.35 41.50 -23.98
C GLU A 555 59.69 40.12 -24.17
N GLU A 556 60.38 39.17 -24.83
CA GLU A 556 59.92 37.79 -24.98
C GLU A 556 59.80 37.06 -23.63
N LEU A 557 60.73 37.28 -22.69
CA LEU A 557 60.64 36.70 -21.35
C LEU A 557 59.53 37.34 -20.51
N THR A 558 59.31 38.66 -20.64
CA THR A 558 58.22 39.35 -19.95
C THR A 558 56.86 38.89 -20.47
N THR A 559 56.69 38.77 -21.79
CA THR A 559 55.47 38.26 -22.40
C THR A 559 55.20 36.81 -22.02
N LYS A 560 56.25 35.96 -21.96
CA LYS A 560 56.12 34.59 -21.42
C LYS A 560 55.74 34.59 -19.94
N HIS A 561 56.29 35.49 -19.13
CA HIS A 561 55.94 35.59 -17.71
C HIS A 561 54.49 36.04 -17.54
N GLU A 562 54.04 37.06 -18.29
CA GLU A 562 52.66 37.51 -18.31
C GLU A 562 51.70 36.40 -18.76
N GLN A 563 52.07 35.62 -19.78
CA GLN A 563 51.29 34.46 -20.22
C GLN A 563 51.22 33.37 -19.14
N LEU A 564 52.33 33.08 -18.45
CA LEU A 564 52.34 32.12 -17.34
C LEU A 564 51.48 32.60 -16.18
N VAL A 565 51.55 33.88 -15.82
CA VAL A 565 50.71 34.48 -14.78
C VAL A 565 49.23 34.41 -15.17
N ALA A 566 48.87 34.80 -16.39
CA ALA A 566 47.50 34.71 -16.88
C ALA A 566 46.98 33.25 -16.90
N SER A 567 47.82 32.29 -17.30
CA SER A 567 47.46 30.87 -17.23
C SER A 567 47.30 30.39 -15.79
N GLY A 568 48.12 30.89 -14.85
CA GLY A 568 48.03 30.58 -13.43
C GLY A 568 46.75 31.12 -12.80
N GLU A 569 46.37 32.36 -13.14
CA GLU A 569 45.10 32.97 -12.73
C GLU A 569 43.90 32.20 -13.28
N GLN A 570 43.92 31.80 -14.56
CA GLN A 570 42.87 30.95 -15.15
C GLN A 570 42.73 29.62 -14.42
N MET A 571 43.85 28.94 -14.14
CA MET A 571 43.83 27.67 -13.40
C MET A 571 43.34 27.85 -11.96
N GLN A 572 43.66 28.98 -11.31
CA GLN A 572 43.15 29.30 -9.97
C GLN A 572 41.65 29.58 -9.99
N ASP A 573 41.15 30.31 -10.98
CA ASP A 573 39.72 30.58 -11.16
C ASP A 573 38.94 29.30 -11.47
N GLU A 574 39.48 28.42 -12.31
CA GLU A 574 38.90 27.10 -12.58
C GLU A 574 38.88 26.21 -11.34
N LEU A 575 39.97 26.22 -10.54
CA LEU A 575 40.01 25.50 -9.28
C LEU A 575 39.00 26.07 -8.27
N ALA A 576 38.88 27.39 -8.17
CA ALA A 576 37.92 28.04 -7.29
C ALA A 576 36.47 27.72 -7.69
N LYS A 577 36.16 27.73 -8.99
CA LYS A 577 34.85 27.30 -9.52
C LYS A 577 34.59 25.82 -9.22
N SER A 578 35.58 24.95 -9.41
CA SER A 578 35.47 23.52 -9.10
C SER A 578 35.24 23.29 -7.60
N MET A 579 35.95 24.00 -6.73
CA MET A 579 35.75 23.94 -5.27
C MET A 579 34.35 24.44 -4.87
N ALA A 580 33.86 25.52 -5.47
CA ALA A 580 32.51 26.03 -5.22
C ALA A 580 31.42 25.03 -5.65
N HIS A 581 31.57 24.42 -6.83
CA HIS A 581 30.66 23.37 -7.28
C HIS A 581 30.71 22.12 -6.39
N HIS A 582 31.90 21.72 -5.93
CA HIS A 582 32.03 20.61 -5.00
C HIS A 582 31.32 20.91 -3.66
N GLN A 583 31.51 22.11 -3.12
CA GLN A 583 30.85 22.53 -1.89
C GLN A 583 29.33 22.59 -2.06
N GLN A 584 28.83 23.09 -3.20
CA GLN A 584 27.40 23.07 -3.53
C GLN A 584 26.87 21.63 -3.59
N ALA A 585 27.56 20.74 -4.31
CA ALA A 585 27.19 19.34 -4.39
C ALA A 585 27.20 18.64 -3.00
N GLU A 586 28.15 18.96 -2.12
CA GLU A 586 28.15 18.45 -0.75
C GLU A 586 26.96 18.97 0.06
N THR A 587 26.58 20.24 -0.09
CA THR A 587 25.38 20.78 0.56
C THR A 587 24.10 20.13 0.06
N GLU A 588 23.98 19.90 -1.24
CA GLU A 588 22.86 19.17 -1.85
C GLU A 588 22.80 17.72 -1.37
N ILE A 589 23.94 17.01 -1.32
CA ILE A 589 24.01 15.65 -0.79
C ILE A 589 23.58 15.61 0.69
N ASN A 590 23.97 16.61 1.50
CA ASN A 590 23.57 16.66 2.90
C ASN A 590 22.08 16.99 3.06
N GLN A 591 21.52 17.85 2.21
CA GLN A 591 20.07 18.11 2.16
C GLN A 591 19.31 16.84 1.76
N LEU A 592 19.72 16.16 0.70
CA LEU A 592 19.12 14.89 0.26
C LEU A 592 19.21 13.79 1.33
N LYS A 593 20.31 13.73 2.10
CA LYS A 593 20.41 12.80 3.24
C LYS A 593 19.44 13.14 4.37
N ALA A 594 19.23 14.44 4.65
CA ALA A 594 18.27 14.86 5.66
C ALA A 594 16.82 14.58 5.21
N GLU A 595 16.52 14.82 3.93
CA GLU A 595 15.23 14.46 3.33
C GLU A 595 15.01 12.96 3.36
N LEU A 596 16.02 12.14 3.02
CA LEU A 596 15.94 10.68 3.10
C LEU A 596 15.64 10.20 4.53
N LEU A 597 16.29 10.79 5.54
CA LEU A 597 16.04 10.45 6.94
C LEU A 597 14.61 10.84 7.36
N ASN A 598 14.09 11.97 6.86
CA ASN A 598 12.71 12.36 7.12
C ASN A 598 11.72 11.40 6.45
N VAL A 599 11.94 11.02 5.19
CA VAL A 599 11.13 10.02 4.47
C VAL A 599 11.20 8.66 5.16
N GLU A 600 12.37 8.26 5.66
CA GLU A 600 12.51 7.02 6.42
C GLU A 600 11.67 7.06 7.71
N ASN A 601 11.71 8.16 8.46
CA ASN A 601 10.87 8.34 9.65
C ASN A 601 9.37 8.32 9.29
N GLU A 602 8.96 9.05 8.25
CA GLU A 602 7.57 9.05 7.78
C GLU A 602 7.13 7.65 7.33
N PHE A 603 8.00 6.89 6.67
CA PHE A 603 7.72 5.51 6.29
C PHE A 603 7.57 4.61 7.52
N THR A 604 8.39 4.78 8.55
CA THR A 604 8.23 4.03 9.81
C THR A 604 6.93 4.36 10.53
N GLU A 605 6.52 5.62 10.54
CA GLU A 605 5.23 6.05 11.10
C GLU A 605 4.06 5.52 10.28
N LEU A 606 4.11 5.61 8.95
CA LEU A 606 3.10 5.02 8.07
C LEU A 606 2.98 3.51 8.27
N ARG A 607 4.11 2.80 8.38
CA ARG A 607 4.12 1.37 8.71
C ARG A 607 3.44 1.09 10.05
N ARG A 608 3.72 1.89 11.09
CA ARG A 608 3.05 1.77 12.39
C ARG A 608 1.55 2.00 12.30
N THR A 609 1.10 3.01 11.57
CA THR A 609 -0.34 3.26 11.38
C THR A 609 -1.02 2.18 10.56
N ALA A 610 -0.33 1.57 9.59
CA ALA A 610 -0.83 0.45 8.82
C ALA A 610 -0.96 -0.81 9.68
N GLU A 611 0.02 -1.08 10.56
CA GLU A 611 -0.02 -2.18 11.52
C GLU A 611 -1.19 -2.04 12.50
N LEU A 612 -1.43 -0.83 13.03
CA LEU A 612 -2.57 -0.54 13.90
C LEU A 612 -3.91 -0.76 13.19
N LYS A 613 -4.06 -0.23 11.96
CA LYS A 613 -5.28 -0.47 11.16
C LYS A 613 -5.47 -1.94 10.79
N HIS A 614 -4.37 -2.69 10.66
CA HIS A 614 -4.46 -4.12 10.43
C HIS A 614 -4.98 -4.85 11.67
N GLN A 615 -4.46 -4.51 12.86
CA GLN A 615 -4.95 -5.03 14.14
C GLN A 615 -6.43 -4.70 14.35
N GLU A 616 -6.86 -3.46 14.11
CA GLU A 616 -8.28 -3.07 14.19
C GLU A 616 -9.17 -3.88 13.24
N ARG A 617 -8.69 -4.17 12.02
CA ARG A 617 -9.42 -5.02 11.06
C ARG A 617 -9.47 -6.49 11.49
N GLU A 618 -8.40 -7.00 12.08
CA GLU A 618 -8.39 -8.37 12.62
C GLU A 618 -9.34 -8.51 13.82
N GLU A 619 -9.39 -7.51 14.71
CA GLU A 619 -10.36 -7.45 15.81
C GLU A 619 -11.80 -7.38 15.29
N MET A 620 -12.07 -6.54 14.29
CA MET A 620 -13.38 -6.47 13.62
C MET A 620 -13.74 -7.80 12.96
N ALA A 621 -12.79 -8.47 12.30
CA ALA A 621 -13.02 -9.78 11.69
C ALA A 621 -13.34 -10.86 12.75
N ARG A 622 -12.65 -10.85 13.89
CA ARG A 622 -12.95 -11.75 15.02
C ARG A 622 -14.34 -11.49 15.59
N GLN A 623 -14.72 -10.22 15.75
CA GLN A 623 -16.08 -9.87 16.20
C GLN A 623 -17.14 -10.37 15.22
N LEU A 624 -16.90 -10.23 13.91
CA LEU A 624 -17.82 -10.70 12.88
C LEU A 624 -17.92 -12.23 12.85
N GLN A 625 -16.81 -12.94 13.05
CA GLN A 625 -16.81 -14.39 13.19
C GLN A 625 -17.58 -14.85 14.45
N ALA A 626 -17.37 -14.20 15.59
CA ALA A 626 -18.12 -14.49 16.81
C ALA A 626 -19.63 -14.24 16.63
N GLN A 627 -20.02 -13.18 15.92
CA GLN A 627 -21.43 -12.96 15.57
C GLN A 627 -21.97 -14.02 14.61
N GLN A 628 -21.16 -14.51 13.66
CA GLN A 628 -21.55 -15.61 12.77
C GLN A 628 -21.74 -16.92 13.54
N GLU A 629 -20.84 -17.24 14.47
CA GLU A 629 -20.96 -18.41 15.34
C GLU A 629 -22.20 -18.32 16.23
N ASN A 630 -22.46 -17.17 16.85
CA ASN A 630 -23.69 -16.93 17.62
C ASN A 630 -24.95 -17.04 16.75
N THR A 631 -24.93 -16.50 15.53
CA THR A 631 -26.05 -16.65 14.58
C THR A 631 -26.25 -18.11 14.19
N GLY A 632 -25.16 -18.87 14.02
CA GLY A 632 -25.20 -20.31 13.77
C GLY A 632 -25.80 -21.08 14.95
N HIS A 633 -25.42 -20.75 16.19
CA HIS A 633 -26.02 -21.31 17.40
C HIS A 633 -27.52 -21.02 17.49
N LEU A 634 -27.92 -19.77 17.27
CA LEU A 634 -29.34 -19.39 17.25
C LEU A 634 -30.12 -20.13 16.15
N GLN A 635 -29.53 -20.33 14.98
CA GLN A 635 -30.15 -21.12 13.90
C GLN A 635 -30.30 -22.60 14.29
N GLN A 636 -29.32 -23.18 14.99
CA GLN A 636 -29.43 -24.56 15.49
C GLN A 636 -30.52 -24.68 16.55
N GLU A 637 -30.61 -23.73 17.48
CA GLU A 637 -31.65 -23.69 18.51
C GLU A 637 -33.04 -23.54 17.89
N ILE A 638 -33.19 -22.68 16.87
CA ILE A 638 -34.44 -22.58 16.10
C ILE A 638 -34.81 -23.91 15.44
N GLN A 639 -33.85 -24.61 14.81
CA GLN A 639 -34.12 -25.92 14.21
C GLN A 639 -34.52 -26.98 15.25
N GLU A 640 -33.91 -26.94 16.43
CA GLU A 640 -34.24 -27.86 17.51
C GLU A 640 -35.65 -27.58 18.06
N LEU A 641 -36.01 -26.31 18.24
CA LEU A 641 -37.36 -25.89 18.62
C LEU A 641 -38.41 -26.25 17.56
N GLU A 642 -38.10 -26.11 16.27
CA GLU A 642 -38.96 -26.55 15.17
C GLU A 642 -39.18 -28.08 15.19
N ALA A 643 -38.12 -28.85 15.46
CA ALA A 643 -38.23 -30.30 15.61
C ALA A 643 -39.06 -30.69 16.85
N GLN A 644 -38.92 -29.96 17.96
CA GLN A 644 -39.76 -30.15 19.15
C GLN A 644 -41.22 -29.80 18.87
N ALA A 645 -41.49 -28.71 18.15
CA ALA A 645 -42.85 -28.32 17.74
C ALA A 645 -43.49 -29.39 16.85
N ALA A 646 -42.77 -29.93 15.87
CA ALA A 646 -43.26 -31.03 15.03
C ALA A 646 -43.58 -32.30 15.85
N ASN A 647 -42.76 -32.61 16.86
CA ASN A 647 -43.03 -33.71 17.79
C ASN A 647 -44.26 -33.46 18.66
N ILE A 648 -44.47 -32.22 19.13
CA ILE A 648 -45.68 -31.85 19.88
C ILE A 648 -46.92 -31.95 18.99
N GLU A 649 -46.85 -31.52 17.73
CA GLU A 649 -47.95 -31.68 16.78
C GLU A 649 -48.30 -33.16 16.55
N SER A 650 -47.29 -34.01 16.37
CA SER A 650 -47.47 -35.48 16.26
C SER A 650 -48.11 -36.08 17.52
N ASN A 651 -47.63 -35.69 18.70
CA ASN A 651 -48.22 -36.11 19.98
C ASN A 651 -49.66 -35.60 20.14
N SER A 652 -49.97 -34.40 19.67
CA SER A 652 -51.33 -33.85 19.68
C SER A 652 -52.29 -34.64 18.79
N ALA A 653 -51.81 -35.11 17.62
CA ALA A 653 -52.57 -35.99 16.74
C ALA A 653 -52.82 -37.35 17.40
N ALA A 654 -51.81 -37.93 18.06
CA ALA A 654 -51.97 -39.16 18.85
C ALA A 654 -52.94 -38.97 20.03
N HIS A 655 -52.90 -37.82 20.71
CA HIS A 655 -53.86 -37.49 21.76
C HIS A 655 -55.28 -37.31 21.21
N ALA A 656 -55.46 -36.72 20.03
CA ALA A 656 -56.76 -36.60 19.38
C ALA A 656 -57.33 -37.98 19.00
N GLU A 657 -56.49 -38.88 18.49
CA GLU A 657 -56.88 -40.26 18.20
C GLU A 657 -57.25 -41.03 19.48
N LEU A 658 -56.44 -40.93 20.53
CA LEU A 658 -56.73 -41.55 21.82
C LEU A 658 -58.05 -41.01 22.42
N THR A 659 -58.29 -39.71 22.29
CA THR A 659 -59.54 -39.08 22.76
C THR A 659 -60.75 -39.57 21.94
N ALA A 660 -60.60 -39.74 20.62
CA ALA A 660 -61.63 -40.35 19.78
C ALA A 660 -61.92 -41.81 20.18
N GLN A 661 -60.89 -42.59 20.51
CA GLN A 661 -61.06 -43.96 21.02
C GLN A 661 -61.77 -43.97 22.38
N LEU A 662 -61.44 -43.04 23.29
CA LEU A 662 -62.03 -42.95 24.62
C LEU A 662 -63.51 -42.55 24.56
N THR A 663 -63.86 -41.61 23.69
CA THR A 663 -65.27 -41.22 23.44
C THR A 663 -66.07 -42.37 22.83
N ALA A 664 -65.51 -43.11 21.87
CA ALA A 664 -66.16 -44.29 21.29
C ALA A 664 -66.36 -45.40 22.33
N ALA A 665 -65.36 -45.66 23.19
CA ALA A 665 -65.46 -46.62 24.28
C ALA A 665 -66.52 -46.23 25.32
N ASN A 666 -66.61 -44.95 25.68
CA ASN A 666 -67.65 -44.45 26.59
C ASN A 666 -69.05 -44.57 26.00
N ALA A 667 -69.24 -44.25 24.71
CA ALA A 667 -70.52 -44.44 24.03
C ALA A 667 -70.92 -45.92 23.98
N ALA A 668 -69.98 -46.83 23.73
CA ALA A 668 -70.22 -48.27 23.76
C ALA A 668 -70.60 -48.76 25.17
N ARG A 669 -69.92 -48.24 26.21
CA ARG A 669 -70.26 -48.52 27.61
C ARG A 669 -71.66 -48.02 27.96
N GLU A 670 -72.03 -46.81 27.56
CA GLU A 670 -73.36 -46.25 27.82
C GLU A 670 -74.47 -47.09 27.14
N GLN A 671 -74.24 -47.54 25.90
CA GLN A 671 -75.14 -48.49 25.24
C GLN A 671 -75.24 -49.83 25.99
N ALA A 672 -74.13 -50.34 26.53
CA ALA A 672 -74.13 -51.56 27.34
C ALA A 672 -74.88 -51.37 28.67
N GLU A 673 -74.72 -50.22 29.33
CA GLU A 673 -75.47 -49.86 30.54
C GLU A 673 -76.97 -49.71 30.26
N GLN A 674 -77.35 -49.11 29.12
CA GLN A 674 -78.75 -49.03 28.70
C GLN A 674 -79.34 -50.43 28.45
N LYS A 675 -78.60 -51.31 27.76
CA LYS A 675 -79.01 -52.72 27.56
C LYS A 675 -79.12 -53.46 28.88
N HIS A 676 -78.19 -53.25 29.81
CA HIS A 676 -78.23 -53.84 31.14
C HIS A 676 -79.42 -53.31 31.95
N SER A 677 -79.73 -52.00 31.89
CA SER A 677 -80.90 -51.43 32.54
C SER A 677 -82.21 -51.98 31.95
N ALA A 678 -82.29 -52.15 30.64
CA ALA A 678 -83.43 -52.78 29.98
C ALA A 678 -83.58 -54.24 30.44
N ALA A 679 -82.49 -55.01 30.45
CA ALA A 679 -82.49 -56.39 30.95
C ALA A 679 -82.86 -56.48 32.45
N MET A 680 -82.40 -55.53 33.27
CA MET A 680 -82.78 -55.44 34.69
C MET A 680 -84.27 -55.14 34.85
N LYS A 681 -84.86 -54.28 34.00
CA LYS A 681 -86.31 -54.02 34.00
C LYS A 681 -87.11 -55.23 33.53
N GLU A 682 -86.63 -55.95 32.51
CA GLU A 682 -87.23 -57.21 32.09
C GLU A 682 -87.11 -58.26 33.21
N MET A 683 -85.98 -58.32 33.90
CA MET A 683 -85.78 -59.20 35.05
C MET A 683 -86.72 -58.80 36.20
N GLU A 684 -86.89 -57.51 36.50
CA GLU A 684 -87.85 -57.02 37.50
C GLU A 684 -89.30 -57.34 37.09
N GLN A 685 -89.64 -57.25 35.80
CA GLN A 685 -90.94 -57.67 35.29
C GLN A 685 -91.14 -59.18 35.47
N VAL A 686 -90.16 -59.99 35.07
CA VAL A 686 -90.19 -61.45 35.26
C VAL A 686 -90.22 -61.79 36.75
N GLU A 687 -89.48 -61.09 37.60
CA GLU A 687 -89.55 -61.22 39.05
C GLU A 687 -90.92 -60.81 39.58
N SER A 688 -91.54 -59.76 39.07
CA SER A 688 -92.91 -59.35 39.43
C SER A 688 -93.94 -60.38 38.99
N GLU A 689 -93.74 -61.03 37.84
CA GLU A 689 -94.54 -62.15 37.36
C GLU A 689 -94.29 -63.40 38.20
N VAL A 690 -93.04 -63.68 38.58
CA VAL A 690 -92.69 -64.76 39.50
C VAL A 690 -93.26 -64.48 40.88
N VAL A 691 -93.26 -63.23 41.36
CA VAL A 691 -93.92 -62.83 42.60
C VAL A 691 -95.42 -62.96 42.44
N ARG A 692 -96.04 -62.53 41.35
CA ARG A 692 -97.48 -62.73 41.10
C ARG A 692 -97.83 -64.22 41.10
N LEU A 693 -97.10 -65.03 40.32
CA LEU A 693 -97.24 -66.48 40.27
C LEU A 693 -96.88 -67.13 41.61
N SER A 694 -95.93 -66.58 42.37
CA SER A 694 -95.55 -67.03 43.70
C SER A 694 -96.60 -66.60 44.73
N THR A 695 -97.31 -65.48 44.55
CA THR A 695 -98.45 -65.02 45.36
C THR A 695 -99.72 -65.76 45.00
N GLU A 696 -99.88 -66.20 43.76
CA GLU A 696 -100.91 -67.17 43.38
C GLU A 696 -100.55 -68.54 43.94
N LEU A 697 -99.28 -68.94 43.87
CA LEU A 697 -98.76 -70.16 44.47
C LEU A 697 -98.73 -70.08 45.99
N THR A 698 -98.61 -68.92 46.64
CA THR A 698 -98.67 -68.68 48.10
C THR A 698 -100.04 -68.27 48.57
N MET A 699 -100.98 -67.84 47.75
CA MET A 699 -102.40 -67.93 48.06
C MET A 699 -102.80 -69.39 48.02
N ALA A 700 -102.41 -70.15 46.99
CA ALA A 700 -102.59 -71.60 46.96
C ALA A 700 -101.80 -72.31 48.06
N LYS A 701 -100.59 -71.83 48.40
CA LYS A 701 -99.78 -72.31 49.52
C LYS A 701 -100.17 -71.72 50.85
N ALA A 702 -100.98 -70.67 51.00
CA ALA A 702 -101.52 -70.14 52.26
C ALA A 702 -102.95 -70.62 52.49
N GLU A 703 -103.64 -71.04 51.43
CA GLU A 703 -104.66 -72.07 51.49
C GLU A 703 -104.02 -73.38 52.01
N LEU A 704 -102.73 -73.65 51.71
CA LEU A 704 -101.95 -74.77 52.25
C LEU A 704 -101.21 -74.49 53.60
N ASP A 705 -100.76 -73.26 53.87
CA ASP A 705 -99.93 -72.81 55.02
C ASP A 705 -100.77 -72.01 56.03
N GLY A 706 -102.03 -71.73 55.73
CA GLY A 706 -103.08 -71.62 56.73
C GLY A 706 -103.18 -72.88 57.60
N ALA A 707 -102.49 -73.95 57.19
CA ALA A 707 -102.18 -75.10 58.03
C ALA A 707 -100.81 -75.04 58.75
N TYR A 708 -99.78 -74.29 58.32
CA TYR A 708 -98.41 -74.42 58.86
C TYR A 708 -97.51 -73.17 58.75
N GLY A 709 -97.99 -71.99 59.14
CA GLY A 709 -97.15 -70.79 59.25
C GLY A 709 -96.32 -70.73 60.55
N SER A 710 -94.98 -70.78 60.44
CA SER A 710 -94.04 -69.85 61.11
C SER A 710 -92.57 -70.23 60.86
N ARG A 711 -91.93 -69.61 59.85
CA ARG A 711 -90.47 -69.65 59.66
C ARG A 711 -89.86 -68.34 59.11
N ALA A 712 -90.65 -67.27 59.02
CA ALA A 712 -90.22 -65.97 58.46
C ALA A 712 -89.36 -65.12 59.43
N GLU A 713 -89.00 -65.65 60.60
CA GLU A 713 -88.28 -64.91 61.64
C GLU A 713 -86.74 -65.07 61.57
N ARG A 714 -86.18 -65.71 60.54
CA ARG A 714 -84.72 -66.00 60.49
C ARG A 714 -83.89 -65.36 59.38
N ALA A 715 -84.43 -64.44 58.58
CA ALA A 715 -83.65 -63.84 57.47
C ALA A 715 -83.00 -62.46 57.78
N LYS A 716 -83.14 -61.93 59.01
CA LYS A 716 -82.78 -60.53 59.30
C LYS A 716 -81.37 -60.31 59.90
N GLU A 717 -80.60 -61.36 60.21
CA GLU A 717 -79.35 -61.23 61.00
C GLU A 717 -78.02 -61.30 60.23
N ALA A 718 -77.99 -61.33 58.89
CA ALA A 718 -76.74 -61.59 58.13
C ALA A 718 -76.01 -60.37 57.51
N GLN A 719 -76.47 -59.12 57.64
CA GLN A 719 -75.91 -57.96 56.87
C GLN A 719 -74.90 -57.06 57.60
N GLY A 720 -74.43 -57.42 58.80
CA GLY A 720 -73.62 -56.52 59.63
C GLY A 720 -72.12 -56.38 59.27
N SER A 721 -71.51 -57.38 58.61
CA SER A 721 -70.05 -57.45 58.45
C SER A 721 -69.50 -56.78 57.17
N GLU A 722 -70.31 -56.65 56.12
CA GLU A 722 -69.89 -56.10 54.82
C GLU A 722 -69.77 -54.57 54.85
N ILE A 723 -70.55 -53.90 55.70
CA ILE A 723 -70.58 -52.44 55.85
C ILE A 723 -69.28 -51.90 56.46
N GLN A 724 -68.60 -52.67 57.32
CA GLN A 724 -67.35 -52.23 57.95
C GLN A 724 -66.15 -52.27 57.00
N VAL A 725 -66.07 -53.25 56.10
CA VAL A 725 -64.96 -53.38 55.13
C VAL A 725 -65.04 -52.30 54.04
N LEU A 726 -66.26 -51.96 53.60
CA LEU A 726 -66.50 -50.88 52.64
C LEU A 726 -66.15 -49.49 53.22
N SER A 727 -66.30 -49.30 54.54
CA SER A 727 -65.94 -48.05 55.20
C SER A 727 -64.43 -47.78 55.23
N GLN A 728 -63.60 -48.81 55.44
CA GLN A 728 -62.14 -48.64 55.49
C GLN A 728 -61.56 -48.32 54.10
N ARG A 729 -62.03 -49.01 53.06
CA ARG A 729 -61.57 -48.79 51.69
C ARG A 729 -61.95 -47.40 51.15
N ASN A 730 -63.10 -46.86 51.57
CA ASN A 730 -63.48 -45.48 51.23
C ASN A 730 -62.57 -44.43 51.87
N ALA A 731 -62.01 -44.69 53.06
CA ALA A 731 -61.07 -43.78 53.73
C ALA A 731 -59.70 -43.77 53.04
N GLU A 732 -59.22 -44.91 52.57
CA GLU A 732 -57.95 -45.02 51.81
C GLU A 732 -58.06 -44.33 50.44
N ILE A 733 -59.14 -44.59 49.69
CA ILE A 733 -59.39 -43.95 48.38
C ILE A 733 -59.49 -42.43 48.51
N THR A 734 -60.09 -41.91 49.59
CA THR A 734 -60.17 -40.46 49.79
C THR A 734 -58.81 -39.83 50.11
N SER A 735 -57.90 -40.56 50.78
CA SER A 735 -56.54 -40.08 51.03
C SER A 735 -55.68 -40.04 49.77
N GLU A 736 -55.80 -41.04 48.89
CA GLU A 736 -55.09 -41.07 47.60
C GLU A 736 -55.63 -40.00 46.64
N LEU A 737 -56.95 -39.78 46.62
CA LEU A 737 -57.56 -38.69 45.85
C LEU A 737 -57.10 -37.30 46.33
N ALA A 738 -56.85 -37.13 47.63
CA ALA A 738 -56.32 -35.87 48.16
C ALA A 738 -54.86 -35.64 47.75
N ALA A 739 -54.03 -36.69 47.76
CA ALA A 739 -52.63 -36.61 47.34
C ALA A 739 -52.49 -36.33 45.82
N LEU A 740 -53.31 -36.98 44.99
CA LEU A 740 -53.34 -36.75 43.55
C LEU A 740 -53.83 -35.35 43.18
N ARG A 741 -54.81 -34.80 43.94
CA ARG A 741 -55.26 -33.41 43.76
C ARG A 741 -54.18 -32.40 44.10
N ALA A 742 -53.44 -32.60 45.19
CA ALA A 742 -52.33 -31.71 45.56
C ALA A 742 -51.22 -31.69 44.50
N GLY A 743 -50.90 -32.84 43.89
CA GLY A 743 -49.96 -32.91 42.76
C GLY A 743 -50.46 -32.19 41.50
N GLY A 744 -51.76 -32.30 41.22
CA GLY A 744 -52.42 -31.58 40.12
C GLY A 744 -52.44 -30.07 40.31
N ASP A 745 -52.77 -29.60 41.51
CA ASP A 745 -52.82 -28.18 41.85
C ASP A 745 -51.43 -27.52 41.80
N ASN A 746 -50.38 -28.24 42.19
CA ASN A 746 -49.01 -27.73 42.10
C ASN A 746 -48.53 -27.62 40.65
N ARG A 747 -48.87 -28.59 39.79
CA ARG A 747 -48.58 -28.51 38.36
C ARG A 747 -49.38 -27.40 37.67
N ALA A 748 -50.64 -27.21 38.06
CA ALA A 748 -51.46 -26.12 37.55
C ALA A 748 -50.86 -24.76 37.89
N LYS A 749 -50.39 -24.56 39.13
CA LYS A 749 -49.71 -23.33 39.54
C LYS A 749 -48.39 -23.08 38.81
N ALA A 750 -47.56 -24.10 38.64
CA ALA A 750 -46.31 -23.97 37.88
C ALA A 750 -46.57 -23.57 36.42
N LEU A 751 -47.57 -24.19 35.77
CA LEU A 751 -47.97 -23.82 34.41
C LEU A 751 -48.57 -22.41 34.36
N GLU A 752 -49.33 -21.99 35.37
CA GLU A 752 -49.83 -20.62 35.47
C GLU A 752 -48.70 -19.59 35.61
N GLU A 753 -47.68 -19.88 36.42
CA GLU A 753 -46.49 -19.03 36.57
C GLU A 753 -45.67 -18.97 35.28
N GLU A 754 -45.47 -20.10 34.58
CA GLU A 754 -44.80 -20.15 33.28
C GLU A 754 -45.57 -19.40 32.19
N LEU A 755 -46.90 -19.54 32.13
CA LEU A 755 -47.74 -18.80 31.20
C LEU A 755 -47.76 -17.30 31.52
N GLN A 756 -47.71 -16.92 32.80
CA GLN A 756 -47.60 -15.53 33.21
C GLN A 756 -46.24 -14.94 32.84
N ALA A 757 -45.14 -15.69 33.04
CA ALA A 757 -43.80 -15.29 32.64
C ALA A 757 -43.71 -15.12 31.12
N MET A 758 -44.16 -16.10 30.35
CA MET A 758 -44.19 -16.03 28.89
C MET A 758 -45.07 -14.85 28.40
N THR A 759 -46.19 -14.58 29.07
CA THR A 759 -47.02 -13.40 28.75
C THR A 759 -46.30 -12.09 29.06
N ALA A 760 -45.51 -12.03 30.14
CA ALA A 760 -44.70 -10.85 30.46
C ALA A 760 -43.61 -10.64 29.40
N ASP A 761 -42.93 -11.69 28.97
CA ASP A 761 -41.92 -11.64 27.91
C ASP A 761 -42.54 -11.17 26.58
N PHE A 762 -43.74 -11.67 26.22
CA PHE A 762 -44.46 -11.16 25.05
C PHE A 762 -44.83 -9.68 25.16
N GLN A 763 -45.16 -9.18 26.35
CA GLN A 763 -45.44 -7.76 26.57
C GLN A 763 -44.18 -6.91 26.46
N GLU A 764 -43.03 -7.41 26.92
CA GLU A 764 -41.74 -6.75 26.77
C GLU A 764 -41.29 -6.72 25.31
N LEU A 765 -41.35 -7.86 24.62
CA LEU A 765 -41.07 -7.97 23.19
C LEU A 765 -41.99 -7.06 22.36
N THR A 766 -43.27 -6.93 22.74
CA THR A 766 -44.20 -6.00 22.08
C THR A 766 -43.82 -4.53 22.35
N ARG A 767 -43.37 -4.20 23.56
CA ARG A 767 -42.87 -2.84 23.86
C ARG A 767 -41.61 -2.52 23.08
N GLU A 768 -40.67 -3.46 23.00
CA GLU A 768 -39.44 -3.30 22.23
C GLU A 768 -39.76 -3.16 20.73
N ALA A 769 -40.65 -3.99 20.19
CA ALA A 769 -41.10 -3.87 18.80
C ALA A 769 -41.75 -2.51 18.51
N LEU A 770 -42.57 -1.99 19.43
CA LEU A 770 -43.15 -0.64 19.32
C LEU A 770 -42.09 0.45 19.40
N GLN A 771 -41.07 0.29 20.24
CA GLN A 771 -39.96 1.23 20.34
C GLN A 771 -39.11 1.22 19.07
N GLN A 772 -38.79 0.04 18.54
CA GLN A 772 -38.07 -0.11 17.28
C GLN A 772 -38.88 0.47 16.10
N GLU A 773 -40.20 0.29 16.07
CA GLU A 773 -41.07 0.92 15.08
C GLU A 773 -41.05 2.46 15.23
N HIS A 774 -41.05 2.96 16.46
CA HIS A 774 -40.96 4.39 16.73
C HIS A 774 -39.62 4.98 16.26
N GLU A 775 -38.51 4.33 16.59
CA GLU A 775 -37.16 4.72 16.14
C GLU A 775 -37.05 4.63 14.62
N ARG A 776 -37.62 3.59 14.00
CA ARG A 776 -37.69 3.48 12.53
C ARG A 776 -38.48 4.64 11.93
N GLY A 777 -39.61 5.01 12.53
CA GLY A 777 -40.40 6.17 12.11
C GLY A 777 -39.63 7.49 12.24
N GLN A 778 -38.82 7.67 13.28
CA GLN A 778 -37.96 8.84 13.42
C GLN A 778 -36.86 8.89 12.34
N LEU A 779 -36.26 7.75 12.02
CA LEU A 779 -35.26 7.63 10.95
C LEU A 779 -35.90 7.88 9.57
N ASP A 780 -37.09 7.33 9.31
CA ASP A 780 -37.84 7.58 8.08
C ASP A 780 -38.18 9.07 7.93
N ALA A 781 -38.63 9.73 9.00
CA ALA A 781 -38.89 11.17 8.99
C ALA A 781 -37.62 12.00 8.76
N LEU A 782 -36.47 11.59 9.30
CA LEU A 782 -35.19 12.23 9.04
C LEU A 782 -34.75 12.05 7.58
N ILE A 783 -34.92 10.85 7.04
CA ILE A 783 -34.62 10.53 5.63
C ILE A 783 -35.50 11.38 4.71
N ASP A 784 -36.79 11.49 4.97
CA ASP A 784 -37.69 12.33 4.18
C ASP A 784 -37.30 13.81 4.30
N GLY A 785 -36.97 14.30 5.50
CA GLY A 785 -36.45 15.66 5.67
C GLY A 785 -35.08 15.92 5.02
N LEU A 786 -34.24 14.90 4.86
CA LEU A 786 -33.00 14.98 4.08
C LEU A 786 -33.30 14.99 2.58
N ARG A 787 -34.24 14.17 2.11
CA ARG A 787 -34.69 14.14 0.71
C ARG A 787 -35.30 15.46 0.28
N ASP A 788 -36.19 16.04 1.09
CA ASP A 788 -36.80 17.35 0.81
C ASP A 788 -35.74 18.46 0.72
N ARG A 789 -34.71 18.41 1.57
CA ARG A 789 -33.58 19.34 1.52
C ARG A 789 -32.72 19.13 0.28
N CYS A 790 -32.45 17.88 -0.10
CA CYS A 790 -31.74 17.58 -1.35
C CYS A 790 -32.54 18.09 -2.56
N GLU A 791 -33.84 17.82 -2.63
CA GLU A 791 -34.71 18.34 -3.70
C GLU A 791 -34.73 19.87 -3.73
N ALA A 792 -34.78 20.52 -2.56
CA ALA A 792 -34.72 21.98 -2.46
C ALA A 792 -33.36 22.53 -2.94
N LEU A 793 -32.25 21.91 -2.55
CA LEU A 793 -30.90 22.30 -2.98
C LEU A 793 -30.68 22.04 -4.47
N GLU A 794 -31.16 20.92 -5.00
CA GLU A 794 -31.15 20.63 -6.43
C GLU A 794 -32.02 21.64 -7.20
N GLY A 795 -33.17 22.02 -6.64
CA GLY A 795 -34.03 23.09 -7.14
C GLY A 795 -33.26 24.42 -7.21
N GLN A 796 -32.65 24.85 -6.11
CA GLN A 796 -31.82 26.06 -6.04
C GLN A 796 -30.64 26.02 -7.01
N LEU A 797 -29.96 24.88 -7.12
CA LEU A 797 -28.84 24.69 -8.04
C LEU A 797 -29.33 24.71 -9.50
N SER A 798 -30.51 24.16 -9.78
CA SER A 798 -31.14 24.25 -11.09
C SER A 798 -31.56 25.68 -11.44
N ASP A 799 -32.10 26.44 -10.48
CA ASP A 799 -32.48 27.85 -10.64
C ASP A 799 -31.25 28.73 -10.84
N GLU A 800 -30.18 28.51 -10.06
CA GLU A 800 -28.90 29.19 -10.25
C GLU A 800 -28.25 28.80 -11.59
N ARG A 801 -28.28 27.53 -12.00
CA ARG A 801 -27.82 27.11 -13.34
C ARG A 801 -28.62 27.80 -14.44
N VAL A 802 -29.94 27.91 -14.31
CA VAL A 802 -30.80 28.61 -15.28
C VAL A 802 -30.49 30.11 -15.27
N ARG A 803 -30.24 30.72 -14.10
CA ARG A 803 -29.82 32.12 -13.94
C ARG A 803 -28.46 32.39 -14.59
N TRP A 804 -27.50 31.49 -14.45
CA TRP A 804 -26.17 31.58 -15.07
C TRP A 804 -26.20 31.33 -16.59
N ILE A 805 -27.09 30.46 -17.06
CA ILE A 805 -27.36 30.31 -18.50
C ILE A 805 -28.09 31.54 -19.06
N GLY A 806 -28.90 32.24 -18.25
CA GLY A 806 -29.52 33.52 -18.62
C GLY A 806 -28.56 34.71 -18.63
N THR A 807 -27.40 34.62 -17.97
CA THR A 807 -26.42 35.72 -17.83
C THR A 807 -25.12 35.54 -18.64
N ARG A 808 -24.93 34.41 -19.34
CA ARG A 808 -23.84 34.21 -20.33
C ARG A 808 -24.51 33.77 -21.65
N SER A 809 -24.83 34.58 -22.66
CA SER A 809 -24.14 35.63 -23.43
C SER A 809 -25.18 36.16 -24.47
N PRO A 810 -25.02 37.32 -25.17
CA PRO A 810 -23.74 37.95 -25.52
C PRO A 810 -23.64 39.50 -25.47
N SER A 811 -22.38 39.93 -25.30
CA SER A 811 -21.70 41.12 -25.86
C SER A 811 -22.26 42.53 -25.62
N THR A 812 -21.47 43.30 -24.88
CA THR A 812 -21.37 44.77 -24.94
C THR A 812 -21.00 45.25 -26.35
N PRO A 813 -21.59 46.36 -26.84
CA PRO A 813 -20.76 47.54 -27.05
C PRO A 813 -21.39 48.84 -26.54
N MET A 814 -20.52 49.82 -26.34
CA MET A 814 -20.76 51.17 -25.81
C MET A 814 -21.88 51.97 -26.51
N ALA A 815 -22.52 52.81 -25.69
CA ALA A 815 -23.08 54.16 -25.93
C ALA A 815 -23.93 54.42 -27.20
N GLY A 816 -25.18 54.85 -26.98
CA GLY A 816 -25.99 55.56 -27.99
C GLY A 816 -27.50 55.30 -27.93
N GLU A 817 -28.19 56.14 -27.15
CA GLU A 817 -29.51 56.74 -27.39
C GLU A 817 -30.49 56.14 -28.44
N ASN A 818 -31.71 55.82 -27.96
CA ASN A 818 -33.03 55.79 -28.63
C ASN A 818 -33.25 55.02 -29.96
N GLY A 819 -34.14 54.01 -29.93
CA GLY A 819 -34.95 53.64 -31.11
C GLY A 819 -35.33 52.16 -31.29
N ALA A 820 -36.53 51.81 -30.83
CA ALA A 820 -37.50 50.84 -31.35
C ALA A 820 -37.14 49.83 -32.50
N VAL A 821 -37.17 48.52 -32.16
CA VAL A 821 -37.62 47.27 -32.89
C VAL A 821 -37.11 46.95 -34.32
N PRO A 822 -37.19 45.71 -34.88
CA PRO A 822 -37.36 44.35 -34.30
C PRO A 822 -36.40 43.26 -34.88
N LEU A 823 -36.42 42.07 -34.25
CA LEU A 823 -36.26 40.73 -34.87
C LEU A 823 -34.89 40.32 -35.47
N VAL A 824 -34.11 39.56 -34.68
CA VAL A 824 -33.26 38.48 -35.22
C VAL A 824 -33.53 37.21 -34.41
N LYS A 825 -33.93 36.17 -35.14
CA LYS A 825 -34.36 34.86 -34.66
C LYS A 825 -33.20 34.12 -34.01
N GLU A 826 -33.38 33.64 -32.78
CA GLU A 826 -32.60 32.51 -32.27
C GLU A 826 -32.82 31.30 -33.19
N PRO A 827 -31.79 30.47 -33.45
CA PRO A 827 -31.95 29.32 -34.33
C PRO A 827 -32.94 28.36 -33.70
N THR A 828 -34.08 28.15 -34.36
CA THR A 828 -35.21 27.30 -33.97
C THR A 828 -34.78 25.91 -33.47
N SER A 829 -33.61 25.43 -33.90
CA SER A 829 -32.97 24.19 -33.44
C SER A 829 -32.70 24.14 -31.93
N MET A 830 -32.26 25.24 -31.31
CA MET A 830 -31.97 25.27 -29.86
C MET A 830 -33.26 25.38 -29.03
N GLN A 831 -34.28 26.05 -29.56
CA GLN A 831 -35.60 26.14 -28.93
C GLN A 831 -36.34 24.80 -29.01
N VAL A 832 -36.20 24.06 -30.11
CA VAL A 832 -36.72 22.69 -30.25
C VAL A 832 -35.97 21.74 -29.31
N MET A 833 -34.64 21.81 -29.19
CA MET A 833 -33.91 21.00 -28.20
C MET A 833 -34.29 21.34 -26.75
N ARG A 834 -34.50 22.62 -26.43
CA ARG A 834 -35.00 23.03 -25.10
C ARG A 834 -36.44 22.54 -24.86
N GLN A 835 -37.29 22.51 -25.88
CA GLN A 835 -38.64 21.96 -25.78
C GLN A 835 -38.64 20.43 -25.64
N GLU A 836 -37.82 19.72 -26.41
CA GLU A 836 -37.66 18.26 -26.32
C GLU A 836 -37.01 17.84 -25.00
N PHE A 837 -36.04 18.59 -24.48
CA PHE A 837 -35.49 18.34 -23.15
C PHE A 837 -36.53 18.59 -22.04
N LYS A 838 -37.30 19.69 -22.14
CA LYS A 838 -38.40 19.94 -21.19
C LYS A 838 -39.54 18.91 -21.30
N LYS A 839 -39.74 18.32 -22.48
CA LYS A 839 -40.71 17.27 -22.73
C LYS A 839 -40.20 15.95 -22.16
N MET A 840 -38.95 15.58 -22.43
CA MET A 840 -38.28 14.41 -21.87
C MET A 840 -38.26 14.45 -20.33
N MET A 841 -37.96 15.59 -19.71
CA MET A 841 -37.99 15.74 -18.25
C MET A 841 -39.41 15.67 -17.66
N ARG A 842 -40.44 16.09 -18.43
CA ARG A 842 -41.84 15.91 -18.03
C ARG A 842 -42.30 14.47 -18.21
N GLU A 843 -41.86 13.80 -19.26
CA GLU A 843 -42.18 12.39 -19.54
C GLU A 843 -41.49 11.46 -18.55
N THR A 844 -40.23 11.67 -18.19
CA THR A 844 -39.55 10.87 -17.15
C THR A 844 -40.17 11.05 -15.77
N ARG A 845 -40.55 12.28 -15.38
CA ARG A 845 -41.31 12.48 -14.13
C ARG A 845 -42.70 11.84 -14.19
N ALA A 846 -43.38 11.92 -15.34
CA ALA A 846 -44.70 11.30 -15.51
C ALA A 846 -44.62 9.76 -15.52
N GLU A 847 -43.56 9.19 -16.08
CA GLU A 847 -43.28 7.74 -16.03
C GLU A 847 -42.89 7.29 -14.63
N GLY A 848 -42.04 8.03 -13.92
CA GLY A 848 -41.71 7.75 -12.52
C GLY A 848 -42.96 7.75 -11.63
N VAL A 849 -43.87 8.70 -11.80
CA VAL A 849 -45.16 8.74 -11.09
C VAL A 849 -46.10 7.60 -11.51
N ARG A 850 -46.08 7.19 -12.80
CA ARG A 850 -46.84 6.01 -13.26
C ARG A 850 -46.32 4.72 -12.65
N LEU A 851 -45.00 4.53 -12.62
CA LEU A 851 -44.34 3.38 -12.00
C LEU A 851 -44.64 3.31 -10.51
N LEU A 852 -44.55 4.44 -9.79
CA LEU A 852 -44.95 4.53 -8.39
C LEU A 852 -46.43 4.18 -8.17
N ARG A 853 -47.34 4.62 -9.04
CA ARG A 853 -48.76 4.24 -8.95
C ARG A 853 -48.97 2.74 -9.22
N VAL A 854 -48.30 2.18 -10.22
CA VAL A 854 -48.37 0.73 -10.51
C VAL A 854 -47.81 -0.07 -9.34
N GLU A 855 -46.67 0.33 -8.78
CA GLU A 855 -46.06 -0.29 -7.61
C GLU A 855 -46.98 -0.18 -6.39
N GLN A 856 -47.61 0.98 -6.15
CA GLN A 856 -48.58 1.16 -5.07
C GLN A 856 -49.85 0.31 -5.26
N ASP A 857 -50.33 0.16 -6.50
CA ASP A 857 -51.47 -0.70 -6.81
C ASP A 857 -51.11 -2.19 -6.68
N GLU A 858 -49.88 -2.58 -7.00
CA GLU A 858 -49.35 -3.93 -6.74
C GLU A 858 -49.17 -4.19 -5.24
N ARG A 859 -48.64 -3.21 -4.48
CA ARG A 859 -48.61 -3.28 -3.00
C ARG A 859 -50.02 -3.39 -2.43
N ARG A 860 -51.00 -2.64 -2.92
CA ARG A 860 -52.40 -2.76 -2.49
C ARG A 860 -52.99 -4.13 -2.83
N LYS A 861 -52.66 -4.73 -3.98
CA LYS A 861 -53.06 -6.09 -4.34
C LYS A 861 -52.42 -7.13 -3.43
N LEU A 862 -51.12 -7.00 -3.15
CA LEU A 862 -50.40 -7.88 -2.23
C LEU A 862 -50.93 -7.73 -0.80
N GLU A 863 -51.21 -6.51 -0.33
CA GLU A 863 -51.84 -6.27 0.96
C GLU A 863 -53.28 -6.81 1.03
N ALA A 864 -54.03 -6.74 -0.07
CA ALA A 864 -55.36 -7.34 -0.15
C ALA A 864 -55.29 -8.87 -0.09
N GLU A 865 -54.30 -9.48 -0.76
CA GLU A 865 -54.07 -10.93 -0.70
C GLU A 865 -53.55 -11.35 0.68
N VAL A 866 -52.66 -10.58 1.29
CA VAL A 866 -52.21 -10.79 2.68
C VAL A 866 -53.37 -10.64 3.66
N ARG A 867 -54.27 -9.66 3.48
CA ARG A 867 -55.51 -9.56 4.27
C ARG A 867 -56.44 -10.74 4.01
N ARG A 868 -56.54 -11.23 2.77
CA ARG A 868 -57.34 -12.41 2.42
C ARG A 868 -56.78 -13.67 3.08
N LEU A 869 -55.46 -13.84 3.05
CA LEU A 869 -54.74 -14.93 3.71
C LEU A 869 -54.84 -14.81 5.24
N LYS A 870 -54.74 -13.61 5.80
CA LYS A 870 -54.95 -13.34 7.22
C LYS A 870 -56.40 -13.59 7.64
N ASN A 871 -57.39 -13.26 6.81
CA ASN A 871 -58.80 -13.56 7.07
C ASN A 871 -59.12 -15.06 6.87
N ALA A 872 -58.43 -15.74 5.95
CA ALA A 872 -58.54 -17.20 5.78
C ALA A 872 -57.85 -17.95 6.92
N SER A 873 -56.74 -17.42 7.44
CA SER A 873 -56.00 -17.94 8.60
C SER A 873 -56.76 -17.68 9.90
N ASN A 874 -57.33 -16.47 10.09
CA ASN A 874 -58.23 -16.16 11.21
C ASN A 874 -59.62 -16.81 11.09
N GLY A 875 -59.96 -17.41 9.95
CA GLY A 875 -61.21 -18.12 9.73
C GLY A 875 -61.21 -19.56 10.23
N ASN A 876 -60.05 -20.11 10.61
CA ASN A 876 -59.89 -21.52 10.94
C ASN A 876 -59.33 -21.81 12.35
N GLY A 877 -59.35 -20.82 13.25
CA GLY A 877 -58.88 -20.97 14.63
C GLY A 877 -59.90 -20.47 15.66
N ALA A 878 -60.55 -21.42 16.32
CA ALA A 878 -61.19 -21.28 17.63
C ALA A 878 -62.40 -20.32 17.76
N ALA A 879 -63.58 -20.91 17.56
CA ALA A 879 -64.68 -20.68 18.48
C ALA A 879 -64.21 -20.98 19.92
N SER A 880 -64.31 -20.01 20.82
CA SER A 880 -64.29 -20.26 22.25
C SER A 880 -65.61 -19.82 22.87
N PRO A 881 -66.19 -20.62 23.79
CA PRO A 881 -67.55 -20.44 24.27
C PRO A 881 -67.57 -19.50 25.47
N SER A 882 -68.45 -18.50 25.44
CA SER A 882 -68.70 -17.64 26.60
C SER A 882 -69.42 -18.45 27.69
N LEU A 883 -68.70 -18.74 28.76
CA LEU A 883 -69.18 -19.26 30.03
C LEU A 883 -70.23 -18.31 30.64
N SER A 884 -71.44 -18.83 30.76
CA SER A 884 -72.50 -18.35 31.62
C SER A 884 -72.14 -18.53 33.10
N ARG A 885 -72.28 -17.47 33.90
CA ARG A 885 -72.47 -17.57 35.35
C ARG A 885 -73.66 -16.69 35.78
N PRO A 886 -74.42 -17.08 36.83
CA PRO A 886 -75.82 -16.72 37.02
C PRO A 886 -76.06 -15.67 38.12
N ASP A 887 -77.34 -15.32 38.22
CA ASP A 887 -78.08 -14.77 39.37
C ASP A 887 -77.94 -13.29 39.71
N GLY A 888 -79.10 -12.62 39.80
CA GLY A 888 -79.23 -11.41 40.61
C GLY A 888 -80.26 -10.37 40.17
N ASP A 889 -81.54 -10.72 40.26
CA ASP A 889 -82.54 -9.89 40.94
C ASP A 889 -82.93 -8.50 40.35
N ARG A 890 -84.14 -8.43 39.74
CA ARG A 890 -85.29 -7.61 40.21
C ARG A 890 -86.28 -7.26 39.08
N LEU A 891 -87.43 -7.94 39.15
CA LEU A 891 -88.78 -7.38 39.17
C LEU A 891 -89.14 -6.17 38.28
N SER A 892 -90.02 -6.49 37.31
CA SER A 892 -91.35 -5.88 37.12
C SER A 892 -91.41 -4.48 36.48
N ILE A 893 -92.05 -4.38 35.30
CA ILE A 893 -93.42 -3.84 35.15
C ILE A 893 -93.83 -3.80 33.66
N ASN A 894 -95.09 -4.16 33.45
CA ASN A 894 -95.93 -4.15 32.26
C ASN A 894 -95.79 -2.99 31.25
N GLY A 895 -96.14 -3.29 30.00
CA GLY A 895 -96.74 -2.34 29.04
C GLY A 895 -96.52 -2.72 27.58
N HIS A 896 -97.30 -3.65 27.00
CA HIS A 896 -98.40 -3.37 26.06
C HIS A 896 -98.16 -2.23 25.04
N GLY A 897 -98.16 -2.57 23.75
CA GLY A 897 -98.34 -1.65 22.61
C GLY A 897 -97.68 -2.18 21.34
N HIS A 898 -98.27 -3.12 20.60
CA HIS A 898 -99.07 -2.88 19.38
C HIS A 898 -98.42 -2.00 18.29
N GLY A 899 -98.32 -2.56 17.07
CA GLY A 899 -98.24 -1.81 15.81
C GLY A 899 -97.25 -2.39 14.80
N ARG A 900 -97.62 -3.44 14.06
CA ARG A 900 -97.81 -3.47 12.58
C ARG A 900 -96.75 -2.67 11.80
N ALA A 901 -95.83 -3.36 11.11
CA ALA A 901 -96.00 -3.91 9.75
C ALA A 901 -96.19 -2.83 8.67
N VAL A 902 -95.27 -2.82 7.68
CA VAL A 902 -95.56 -3.13 6.26
C VAL A 902 -94.30 -2.84 5.40
N SER A 903 -93.91 -3.91 4.71
CA SER A 903 -93.12 -4.10 3.48
C SER A 903 -93.18 -3.04 2.37
N TYR A 904 -92.09 -2.92 1.60
CA TYR A 904 -91.96 -2.95 0.12
C TYR A 904 -90.47 -3.26 -0.16
N SER A 905 -89.98 -4.33 -0.81
CA SER A 905 -90.26 -5.05 -2.08
C SER A 905 -89.90 -4.30 -3.37
N THR A 906 -89.07 -4.97 -4.18
CA THR A 906 -88.66 -4.75 -5.59
C THR A 906 -87.61 -3.66 -5.85
N GLY A 907 -86.65 -3.79 -6.77
CA GLY A 907 -86.30 -4.80 -7.79
C GLY A 907 -85.09 -4.22 -8.55
N ASN A 908 -84.01 -4.98 -8.71
CA ASN A 908 -83.63 -5.74 -9.91
C ASN A 908 -82.94 -4.94 -11.05
N SER A 909 -81.87 -5.57 -11.57
CA SER A 909 -81.28 -5.43 -12.92
C SER A 909 -80.53 -4.13 -13.25
N SER A 910 -79.49 -4.09 -14.08
CA SER A 910 -78.55 -5.06 -14.66
C SER A 910 -77.59 -4.25 -15.56
N THR A 911 -76.45 -4.86 -15.90
CA THR A 911 -75.65 -4.69 -17.14
C THR A 911 -74.79 -3.44 -17.42
N ARG A 912 -73.53 -3.79 -17.70
CA ARG A 912 -72.62 -3.35 -18.79
C ARG A 912 -72.02 -1.94 -18.69
N GLY A 913 -70.72 -1.76 -18.90
CA GLY A 913 -69.67 -2.69 -19.30
C GLY A 913 -68.30 -2.05 -19.22
#